data_AF-A0A9D1MS86-F1
#
_entry.id   AF-A0A9D1MS86-F1
#
_cell.length_a   1.000
_cell.length_b   1.000
_cell.length_c   1.000
_cell.angle_alpha   90.00
_cell.angle_beta   90.00
_cell.angle_gamma   90.00
#
_symmetry.space_group_name_H-M   'P 1'
#
loop_
_entity.id
_entity.type
_entity.pdbx_description
1 polymer ?
#
loop_
_entity_poly.entity_id
_entity_poly.type
_entity_poly.pdbx_seq_one_letter_code
_entity_poly.pdbx_strand_id
1 'polypeptide(L)'
;MVKLKHNSDYMTVSKSKYFDKKWYLKKYPDVAKAKVDPITHYLNDGWKEGRNPGPKFDTESYLKRHPDCKENPLVHFETIGRDKGYKTELEIAEVVSNNYWKKHNKLKNINKVIYSCMSGGYDEIVTDFYPKPDYNYVLFTDSKDLLKKKHYLWWEIRPLAFNKSDSVRNARWHKTHPHLLFPNYAYSVWIDSNIQISGPAIYNLIEKHIKAKHKIAIALHPKRDCIYDEANMCIISGKDNPALINKQMEVLKADKYPEHNGLYETNVLLRNHGDSKIKELCDKWWDFIENYSRRDQLSFNYLLWKLNIKHYPIDKKSLRTRSDFKMIVHNYKPDLTKYNTNKVLVHLHLFYQDQLDWFLARLKNVSCKYDLWVTVAELNEAVEKKIKKFKRDANILKVPNRGYDVYPFWLVLQKVSLADYDVILKVHTKNRRDTEYIKNGIHYIGNDWRNDLVNTLIGSKHIFKRNLKEFKNNEVGMVCCKNLIINSENVARRAATKFWAEKLGIRYSSSAKFCAGTMFMMRADLLYKFQNYPFKSSDFDAVSKTGDTLSLAHSLETMFGIMVADRKLNILGADTMATKFKRFKAYLDEFKRKELIKHKDIYYIRHSKYFDKKWYLKKYPDVAEAKMDPAQHYLVFGWKENRNPGPVFYTERYFQRNPDVFKANMNPLLHYEKYGKYENRPLAPKKIEKKPMKINYKTYNNLAVDIKSNISLLPSDIDLVVGIPRSGMIPAYVIGLALNKKVCSLPEFTHGILGNSGVRKTGSSDVIRKILVIDDSVNTGMAMELVKEQLKPFEGKYKFVFCAVYTSGAEATKHVDIALQLLPQPRMFQWNYLYHGFMSSACYDMDGVLCVDPTEKENDDGKNYLKFVKNARPLFLPNRPIGYIVTSRLEKYRKETEEWLSKHGVKYKKLYMYNGTAEERKKLGLHADFKAGIYKQIKDSNVFIESNPGQAKRIAELTKKNVICCLNDTLYVGQ
;
A
#
# COMPACT_ATOMS: atom_id res chain seq x y z
N MET A 1 13.39 -71.34 -18.93
CA MET A 1 14.59 -70.81 -19.60
C MET A 1 14.52 -69.28 -19.63
N VAL A 2 15.22 -68.58 -18.73
CA VAL A 2 15.36 -67.11 -18.77
C VAL A 2 16.70 -66.82 -19.44
N LYS A 3 16.71 -66.65 -20.76
CA LYS A 3 17.90 -66.22 -21.51
C LYS A 3 17.79 -64.73 -21.82
N LEU A 4 18.84 -64.00 -21.43
CA LEU A 4 19.22 -62.61 -21.80
C LEU A 4 18.55 -61.42 -21.05
N LYS A 5 18.88 -61.26 -19.75
CA LYS A 5 18.96 -59.94 -19.07
C LYS A 5 20.39 -59.52 -18.67
N HIS A 6 21.35 -60.46 -18.69
CA HIS A 6 22.69 -60.21 -18.14
C HIS A 6 23.50 -59.13 -18.87
N ASN A 7 23.37 -59.01 -20.19
CA ASN A 7 24.14 -58.00 -20.94
C ASN A 7 23.65 -56.57 -20.70
N SER A 8 22.35 -56.32 -20.52
CA SER A 8 21.85 -54.95 -20.30
C SER A 8 22.22 -54.42 -18.92
N ASP A 9 22.14 -55.27 -17.90
CA ASP A 9 22.37 -54.87 -16.50
C ASP A 9 23.88 -54.71 -16.24
N TYR A 10 24.69 -55.60 -16.82
CA TYR A 10 26.15 -55.43 -16.84
C TYR A 10 26.56 -54.13 -17.53
N MET A 11 25.98 -53.82 -18.69
CA MET A 11 26.25 -52.55 -19.38
C MET A 11 25.76 -51.33 -18.60
N THR A 12 24.66 -51.46 -17.87
CA THR A 12 24.13 -50.39 -16.99
C THR A 12 25.07 -50.12 -15.83
N VAL A 13 25.51 -51.16 -15.10
CA VAL A 13 26.42 -51.01 -13.94
C VAL A 13 27.82 -50.57 -14.40
N SER A 14 28.36 -51.15 -15.47
CA SER A 14 29.69 -50.79 -15.99
C SER A 14 29.78 -49.33 -16.46
N LYS A 15 28.69 -48.77 -16.98
CA LYS A 15 28.60 -47.36 -17.37
C LYS A 15 28.19 -46.44 -16.22
N SER A 16 27.77 -47.00 -15.08
CA SER A 16 27.35 -46.20 -13.93
C SER A 16 28.53 -45.53 -13.27
N LYS A 17 28.43 -44.21 -13.09
CA LYS A 17 29.40 -43.42 -12.31
C LYS A 17 29.44 -43.79 -10.81
N TYR A 18 28.51 -44.63 -10.35
CA TYR A 18 28.39 -45.05 -8.95
C TYR A 18 29.02 -46.42 -8.69
N PHE A 19 29.42 -47.15 -9.74
CA PHE A 19 30.21 -48.36 -9.60
C PHE A 19 31.70 -48.04 -9.82
N ASP A 20 32.52 -48.23 -8.79
CA ASP A 20 33.97 -48.02 -8.87
C ASP A 20 34.69 -49.36 -8.69
N LYS A 21 35.16 -49.94 -9.80
CA LYS A 21 35.84 -51.25 -9.82
C LYS A 21 37.08 -51.30 -8.93
N LYS A 22 37.89 -50.23 -8.90
CA LYS A 22 39.11 -50.18 -8.07
C LYS A 22 38.75 -50.08 -6.60
N TRP A 23 37.77 -49.24 -6.27
CA TRP A 23 37.28 -49.10 -4.89
C TRP A 23 36.63 -50.39 -4.40
N TYR A 24 35.80 -51.04 -5.22
CA TYR A 24 35.05 -52.24 -4.85
C TYR A 24 36.00 -53.40 -4.50
N LEU A 25 37.01 -53.67 -5.34
CA LEU A 25 38.02 -54.70 -5.07
C LEU A 25 38.90 -54.36 -3.86
N LYS A 26 39.20 -53.07 -3.63
CA LYS A 26 39.93 -52.64 -2.44
C LYS A 26 39.10 -52.78 -1.16
N LYS A 27 37.80 -52.49 -1.24
CA LYS A 27 36.86 -52.52 -0.10
C LYS A 27 36.46 -53.95 0.26
N TYR A 28 36.41 -54.85 -0.72
CA TYR A 28 35.99 -56.24 -0.60
C TYR A 28 37.11 -57.20 -1.06
N PRO A 29 38.12 -57.45 -0.21
CA PRO A 29 39.32 -58.23 -0.59
C PRO A 29 39.03 -59.70 -0.90
N ASP A 30 37.94 -60.25 -0.38
CA ASP A 30 37.43 -61.60 -0.68
C ASP A 30 37.09 -61.73 -2.17
N VAL A 31 36.44 -60.72 -2.76
CA VAL A 31 36.14 -60.67 -4.21
C VAL A 31 37.42 -60.58 -5.03
N ALA A 32 38.39 -59.78 -4.57
CA ALA A 32 39.69 -59.66 -5.24
C ALA A 32 40.49 -60.97 -5.24
N LYS A 33 40.47 -61.72 -4.13
CA LYS A 33 41.14 -63.03 -4.02
C LYS A 33 40.46 -64.09 -4.89
N ALA A 34 39.13 -64.06 -4.99
CA ALA A 34 38.37 -64.97 -5.83
C ALA A 34 38.59 -64.74 -7.35
N LYS A 35 39.24 -63.64 -7.75
CA LYS A 35 39.51 -63.24 -9.15
C LYS A 35 38.27 -63.21 -10.05
N VAL A 36 37.10 -63.06 -9.45
CA VAL A 36 35.83 -62.88 -10.17
C VAL A 36 35.70 -61.44 -10.65
N ASP A 37 34.99 -61.22 -11.77
CA ASP A 37 34.73 -59.86 -12.21
C ASP A 37 33.83 -59.11 -11.20
N PRO A 38 34.24 -57.95 -10.66
CA PRO A 38 33.53 -57.27 -9.58
C PRO A 38 32.15 -56.74 -9.95
N ILE A 39 31.89 -56.43 -11.23
CA ILE A 39 30.56 -56.02 -11.67
C ILE A 39 29.64 -57.23 -11.65
N THR A 40 30.12 -58.36 -12.17
CA THR A 40 29.40 -59.64 -12.15
C THR A 40 29.10 -60.08 -10.71
N HIS A 41 30.10 -60.00 -9.82
CA HIS A 41 29.92 -60.27 -8.40
C HIS A 41 28.88 -59.34 -7.76
N TYR A 42 29.00 -58.03 -7.99
CA TYR A 42 28.04 -57.07 -7.42
C TYR A 42 26.62 -57.29 -7.92
N LEU A 43 26.42 -57.69 -9.19
CA LEU A 43 25.10 -57.96 -9.77
C LEU A 43 24.44 -59.22 -9.19
N ASN A 44 25.23 -60.28 -8.97
CA ASN A 44 24.70 -61.57 -8.55
C ASN A 44 24.50 -61.65 -7.04
N ASP A 45 25.49 -61.20 -6.28
CA ASP A 45 25.62 -61.52 -4.86
C ASP A 45 25.85 -60.26 -4.02
N GLY A 46 26.77 -59.40 -4.44
CA GLY A 46 27.24 -58.28 -3.62
C GLY A 46 26.14 -57.34 -3.13
N TRP A 47 25.16 -56.97 -3.97
CA TRP A 47 24.07 -56.11 -3.54
C TRP A 47 23.10 -56.77 -2.54
N LYS A 48 22.93 -58.10 -2.62
CA LYS A 48 22.09 -58.87 -1.68
C LYS A 48 22.73 -58.97 -0.31
N GLU A 49 24.06 -58.97 -0.28
CA GLU A 49 24.88 -58.89 0.94
C GLU A 49 25.00 -57.46 1.49
N GLY A 50 24.28 -56.49 0.94
CA GLY A 50 24.33 -55.09 1.37
C GLY A 50 25.61 -54.35 0.97
N ARG A 51 26.45 -54.92 0.09
CA ARG A 51 27.69 -54.27 -0.35
C ARG A 51 27.38 -53.04 -1.19
N ASN A 52 28.20 -52.01 -1.06
CA ASN A 52 28.08 -50.76 -1.82
C ASN A 52 28.83 -50.90 -3.15
N PRO A 53 28.28 -50.45 -4.29
CA PRO A 53 28.99 -50.51 -5.58
C PRO A 53 30.13 -49.48 -5.68
N GLY A 54 30.11 -48.46 -4.82
CA GLY A 54 31.09 -47.39 -4.77
C GLY A 54 30.83 -46.46 -3.58
N PRO A 55 31.71 -45.49 -3.31
CA PRO A 55 31.60 -44.61 -2.14
C PRO A 55 30.42 -43.62 -2.19
N LYS A 56 29.77 -43.47 -3.36
CA LYS A 56 28.66 -42.53 -3.59
C LYS A 56 27.28 -43.21 -3.70
N PHE A 57 27.21 -44.48 -3.29
CA PHE A 57 25.99 -45.27 -3.34
C PHE A 57 25.92 -46.19 -2.13
N ASP A 58 24.91 -45.97 -1.29
CA ASP A 58 24.62 -46.75 -0.10
C ASP A 58 23.46 -47.71 -0.39
N THR A 59 23.80 -48.99 -0.57
CA THR A 59 22.90 -50.05 -1.00
C THR A 59 21.77 -50.27 -0.01
N GLU A 60 22.08 -50.38 1.28
CA GLU A 60 21.08 -50.61 2.33
C GLU A 60 20.12 -49.43 2.46
N SER A 61 20.65 -48.20 2.46
CA SER A 61 19.82 -46.99 2.54
C SER A 61 18.91 -46.84 1.32
N TYR A 62 19.41 -47.22 0.14
CA TYR A 62 18.63 -47.19 -1.08
C TYR A 62 17.46 -48.18 -1.03
N LEU A 63 17.72 -49.44 -0.64
CA LEU A 63 16.69 -50.47 -0.51
C LEU A 63 15.67 -50.14 0.59
N LYS A 64 16.10 -49.56 1.71
CA LYS A 64 15.19 -49.13 2.79
C LYS A 64 14.25 -48.00 2.35
N ARG A 65 14.71 -47.10 1.47
CA ARG A 65 13.91 -45.99 0.93
C ARG A 65 13.01 -46.42 -0.23
N HIS A 66 13.39 -47.48 -0.94
CA HIS A 66 12.69 -48.03 -2.08
C HIS A 66 12.42 -49.52 -1.84
N PRO A 67 11.57 -49.88 -0.85
CA PRO A 67 11.27 -51.27 -0.54
C PRO A 67 10.53 -51.99 -1.69
N ASP A 68 10.04 -51.24 -2.67
CA ASP A 68 9.49 -51.71 -3.95
C ASP A 68 10.55 -52.17 -4.95
N CYS A 69 11.83 -51.84 -4.74
CA CYS A 69 12.95 -52.29 -5.57
C CYS A 69 13.18 -53.80 -5.39
N LYS A 70 12.68 -54.60 -6.35
CA LYS A 70 12.85 -56.08 -6.37
C LYS A 70 14.05 -56.56 -7.20
N GLU A 71 14.83 -55.64 -7.76
CA GLU A 71 15.99 -55.91 -8.59
C GLU A 71 17.25 -55.23 -8.01
N ASN A 72 18.40 -55.33 -8.70
CA ASN A 72 19.64 -54.72 -8.22
C ASN A 72 19.46 -53.20 -8.02
N PRO A 73 19.80 -52.66 -6.83
CA PRO A 73 19.48 -51.28 -6.47
C PRO A 73 20.20 -50.24 -7.32
N LEU A 74 21.40 -50.56 -7.83
CA LEU A 74 22.11 -49.66 -8.73
C LEU A 74 21.50 -49.69 -10.14
N VAL A 75 21.09 -50.87 -10.63
CA VAL A 75 20.38 -51.00 -11.91
C VAL A 75 19.06 -50.25 -11.85
N HIS A 76 18.25 -50.49 -10.82
CA HIS A 76 16.99 -49.79 -10.58
C HIS A 76 17.18 -48.28 -10.48
N PHE A 77 18.27 -47.83 -9.83
CA PHE A 77 18.61 -46.42 -9.81
C PHE A 77 18.92 -45.88 -11.20
N GLU A 78 19.76 -46.53 -11.99
CA GLU A 78 20.15 -46.04 -13.31
C GLU A 78 19.00 -46.06 -14.32
N THR A 79 18.06 -46.99 -14.21
CA THR A 79 16.94 -47.13 -15.14
C THR A 79 15.71 -46.30 -14.76
N ILE A 80 15.43 -46.16 -13.47
CA ILE A 80 14.20 -45.53 -12.97
C ILE A 80 14.51 -44.43 -11.96
N GLY A 81 15.38 -44.71 -11.00
CA GLY A 81 15.61 -43.83 -9.86
C GLY A 81 16.25 -42.50 -10.24
N ARG A 82 17.13 -42.47 -11.25
CA ARG A 82 17.84 -41.28 -11.71
C ARG A 82 16.87 -40.23 -12.26
N ASP A 83 15.92 -40.65 -13.10
CA ASP A 83 14.91 -39.77 -13.67
C ASP A 83 13.89 -39.30 -12.63
N LYS A 84 13.64 -40.11 -11.60
CA LYS A 84 12.78 -39.75 -10.47
C LYS A 84 13.52 -38.97 -9.37
N GLY A 85 14.81 -38.70 -9.52
CA GLY A 85 15.63 -37.95 -8.56
C GLY A 85 15.85 -38.68 -7.24
N TYR A 86 15.87 -40.01 -7.24
CA TYR A 86 16.14 -40.81 -6.03
C TYR A 86 17.56 -40.55 -5.52
N LYS A 87 17.72 -40.53 -4.19
CA LYS A 87 19.03 -40.27 -3.58
C LYS A 87 19.83 -41.57 -3.49
N THR A 88 21.12 -41.51 -3.76
CA THR A 88 22.00 -42.69 -3.70
C THR A 88 22.74 -42.81 -2.37
N GLU A 89 22.75 -41.77 -1.54
CA GLU A 89 23.52 -41.71 -0.29
C GLU A 89 22.61 -41.59 0.94
N LEU A 90 23.16 -41.75 2.15
CA LEU A 90 22.49 -41.49 3.42
C LEU A 90 21.98 -40.04 3.48
N GLU A 91 20.83 -39.81 4.14
CA GLU A 91 20.37 -38.44 4.35
C GLU A 91 21.35 -37.69 5.27
N ILE A 92 21.73 -36.47 4.88
CA ILE A 92 22.60 -35.58 5.68
C ILE A 92 22.10 -35.47 7.13
N ALA A 93 20.79 -35.46 7.34
CA ALA A 93 20.14 -35.42 8.65
C ALA A 93 20.52 -36.61 9.56
N GLU A 94 20.59 -37.82 8.99
CA GLU A 94 20.89 -39.06 9.73
C GLU A 94 22.37 -39.11 10.13
N VAL A 95 23.25 -38.70 9.21
CA VAL A 95 24.69 -38.58 9.49
C VAL A 95 24.97 -37.54 10.59
N VAL A 96 24.31 -36.38 10.53
CA VAL A 96 24.48 -35.32 11.53
C VAL A 96 23.96 -35.77 12.91
N SER A 97 22.80 -36.43 12.96
CA SER A 97 22.23 -36.96 14.20
C SER A 97 23.17 -37.97 14.88
N ASN A 98 23.65 -38.97 14.14
CA ASN A 98 24.53 -40.00 14.69
C ASN A 98 25.85 -39.43 15.25
N ASN A 99 26.45 -38.48 14.52
CA ASN A 99 27.69 -37.83 14.96
C ASN A 99 27.52 -37.01 16.24
N TYR A 100 26.37 -36.33 16.39
CA TYR A 100 26.06 -35.57 17.60
C TYR A 100 25.89 -36.51 18.81
N TRP A 101 24.99 -37.49 18.73
CA TRP A 101 24.66 -38.35 19.88
C TRP A 101 25.84 -39.22 20.33
N LYS A 102 26.69 -39.68 19.40
CA LYS A 102 27.91 -40.42 19.73
C LYS A 102 28.88 -39.60 20.60
N LYS A 103 28.96 -38.28 20.38
CA LYS A 103 29.79 -37.37 21.19
C LYS A 103 29.08 -36.97 22.47
N HIS A 104 27.79 -36.64 22.39
CA HIS A 104 26.97 -36.20 23.52
C HIS A 104 26.90 -37.28 24.62
N ASN A 105 26.65 -38.54 24.25
CA ASN A 105 26.52 -39.65 25.21
C ASN A 105 27.81 -39.98 25.98
N LYS A 106 28.97 -39.45 25.55
CA LYS A 106 30.25 -39.61 26.26
C LYS A 106 30.46 -38.55 27.35
N LEU A 107 29.69 -37.48 27.35
CA LEU A 107 29.81 -36.39 28.31
C LEU A 107 29.03 -36.72 29.58
N LYS A 108 29.67 -36.58 30.75
CA LYS A 108 29.02 -36.73 32.06
C LYS A 108 28.59 -35.35 32.57
N ASN A 109 27.43 -35.27 33.23
CA ASN A 109 26.94 -34.10 33.97
C ASN A 109 26.68 -32.84 33.12
N ILE A 110 25.89 -32.96 32.05
CA ILE A 110 25.43 -31.81 31.26
C ILE A 110 24.38 -31.03 32.04
N ASN A 111 24.69 -29.77 32.37
CA ASN A 111 23.84 -28.90 33.19
C ASN A 111 23.32 -27.65 32.45
N LYS A 112 23.42 -27.64 31.11
CA LYS A 112 22.98 -26.55 30.24
C LYS A 112 21.98 -27.07 29.21
N VAL A 113 20.92 -26.31 28.97
CA VAL A 113 19.88 -26.67 28.00
C VAL A 113 19.68 -25.54 26.99
N ILE A 114 19.63 -25.90 25.71
CA ILE A 114 19.14 -25.04 24.63
C ILE A 114 17.74 -25.52 24.28
N TYR A 115 16.80 -24.60 24.18
CA TYR A 115 15.43 -24.99 23.93
C TYR A 115 14.64 -24.00 23.07
N SER A 116 13.62 -24.54 22.42
CA SER A 116 12.74 -23.81 21.52
C SER A 116 11.31 -24.35 21.62
N CYS A 117 10.36 -23.64 21.01
CA CYS A 117 8.96 -24.05 20.94
C CYS A 117 8.36 -23.78 19.56
N MET A 118 7.73 -24.79 18.97
CA MET A 118 6.99 -24.71 17.73
C MET A 118 5.52 -25.08 17.99
N SER A 119 4.64 -24.09 18.05
CA SER A 119 3.19 -24.29 18.22
C SER A 119 2.40 -23.78 17.01
N GLY A 120 1.28 -24.43 16.71
CA GLY A 120 0.33 -24.06 15.68
C GLY A 120 0.88 -24.24 14.26
N GLY A 121 1.91 -25.07 14.10
CA GLY A 121 2.66 -25.23 12.85
C GLY A 121 3.21 -23.91 12.30
N TYR A 122 3.58 -22.98 13.17
CA TYR A 122 4.02 -21.65 12.74
C TYR A 122 5.38 -21.65 12.02
N ASP A 123 6.23 -22.60 12.38
CA ASP A 123 7.57 -22.79 11.85
C ASP A 123 7.79 -24.24 11.40
N GLU A 124 8.84 -24.45 10.60
CA GLU A 124 9.45 -25.74 10.36
C GLU A 124 10.72 -25.87 11.20
N ILE A 125 11.12 -27.09 11.51
CA ILE A 125 12.35 -27.30 12.26
C ILE A 125 13.55 -26.93 11.39
N VAL A 126 14.45 -26.11 11.94
CA VAL A 126 15.69 -25.73 11.27
C VAL A 126 16.64 -26.93 11.26
N THR A 127 16.88 -27.48 10.07
CA THR A 127 17.75 -28.66 9.89
C THR A 127 19.22 -28.30 9.67
N ASP A 128 19.50 -27.10 9.16
CA ASP A 128 20.85 -26.59 8.97
C ASP A 128 21.26 -25.78 10.20
N PHE A 129 21.72 -26.49 11.23
CA PHE A 129 22.06 -25.91 12.52
C PHE A 129 23.25 -26.70 13.08
N TYR A 130 24.16 -25.98 13.73
CA TYR A 130 25.40 -26.51 14.27
C TYR A 130 25.21 -26.85 15.75
N PRO A 131 24.90 -28.10 16.14
CA PRO A 131 24.73 -28.47 17.54
C PRO A 131 26.07 -28.67 18.24
N LYS A 132 26.16 -28.28 19.51
CA LYS A 132 27.31 -28.53 20.38
C LYS A 132 26.94 -29.62 21.40
N PRO A 133 27.69 -30.73 21.48
CA PRO A 133 27.39 -31.83 22.40
C PRO A 133 27.31 -31.45 23.89
N ASP A 134 27.89 -30.32 24.30
CA ASP A 134 27.90 -29.87 25.71
C ASP A 134 26.54 -29.33 26.21
N TYR A 135 25.48 -29.38 25.38
CA TYR A 135 24.16 -28.89 25.69
C TYR A 135 23.11 -29.99 25.45
N ASN A 136 22.06 -30.03 26.27
CA ASN A 136 20.83 -30.72 25.88
C ASN A 136 20.00 -29.81 24.97
N TYR A 137 19.33 -30.39 23.98
CA TYR A 137 18.46 -29.64 23.06
C TYR A 137 17.03 -30.13 23.20
N VAL A 138 16.11 -29.24 23.56
CA VAL A 138 14.69 -29.58 23.78
C VAL A 138 13.79 -28.74 22.90
N LEU A 139 12.93 -29.39 22.12
CA LEU A 139 11.94 -28.75 21.28
C LEU A 139 10.53 -29.11 21.74
N PHE A 140 9.79 -28.10 22.21
CA PHE A 140 8.36 -28.24 22.53
C PHE A 140 7.53 -28.08 21.26
N THR A 141 6.62 -29.02 20.97
CA THR A 141 5.76 -28.91 19.78
C THR A 141 4.41 -29.60 19.91
N ASP A 142 3.44 -29.14 19.11
CA ASP A 142 2.15 -29.80 18.86
C ASP A 142 2.14 -30.61 17.54
N SER A 143 3.27 -30.70 16.83
CA SER A 143 3.40 -31.50 15.60
C SER A 143 3.33 -33.00 15.91
N LYS A 144 2.26 -33.65 15.45
CA LYS A 144 2.06 -35.11 15.61
C LYS A 144 3.21 -35.93 15.02
N ASP A 145 3.75 -35.50 13.88
CA ASP A 145 4.82 -36.23 13.19
C ASP A 145 6.15 -36.16 13.94
N LEU A 146 6.49 -35.01 14.52
CA LEU A 146 7.69 -34.89 15.35
C LEU A 146 7.53 -35.62 16.68
N LEU A 147 6.35 -35.53 17.31
CA LEU A 147 6.07 -36.18 18.60
C LEU A 147 6.20 -37.71 18.52
N LYS A 148 5.84 -38.33 17.38
CA LYS A 148 6.05 -39.77 17.15
C LYS A 148 7.52 -40.17 17.16
N LYS A 149 8.44 -39.28 16.79
CA LYS A 149 9.86 -39.60 16.64
C LYS A 149 10.62 -39.63 17.98
N LYS A 150 10.11 -38.98 19.04
CA LYS A 150 10.76 -38.74 20.34
C LYS A 150 12.08 -37.93 20.26
N HIS A 151 12.93 -38.22 19.29
CA HIS A 151 14.12 -37.47 18.93
C HIS A 151 14.13 -37.18 17.43
N TYR A 152 14.62 -36.00 17.05
CA TYR A 152 14.85 -35.67 15.65
C TYR A 152 16.09 -34.77 15.52
N LEU A 153 17.07 -35.21 14.74
CA LEU A 153 18.42 -34.63 14.72
C LEU A 153 19.07 -34.69 16.11
N TRP A 154 19.35 -33.55 16.74
CA TRP A 154 19.86 -33.42 18.11
C TRP A 154 18.76 -33.02 19.12
N TRP A 155 17.55 -32.72 18.66
CA TRP A 155 16.45 -32.29 19.52
C TRP A 155 15.77 -33.49 20.17
N GLU A 156 15.61 -33.42 21.49
CA GLU A 156 14.59 -34.14 22.23
C GLU A 156 13.24 -33.46 21.99
N ILE A 157 12.27 -34.22 21.48
CA ILE A 157 10.95 -33.69 21.12
C ILE A 157 9.99 -33.92 22.28
N ARG A 158 9.43 -32.83 22.81
CA ARG A 158 8.46 -32.86 23.90
C ARG A 158 7.11 -32.25 23.46
N PRO A 159 5.98 -32.74 23.98
CA PRO A 159 4.69 -32.09 23.80
C PRO A 159 4.68 -30.72 24.47
N LEU A 160 3.84 -29.79 23.99
CA LEU A 160 3.64 -28.50 24.66
C LEU A 160 3.25 -28.70 26.14
N ALA A 161 4.05 -28.17 27.06
CA ALA A 161 3.76 -28.13 28.48
C ALA A 161 2.62 -27.13 28.81
N PHE A 162 2.43 -26.13 27.95
CA PHE A 162 1.30 -25.19 28.00
C PHE A 162 0.65 -25.04 26.62
N ASN A 163 -0.66 -25.31 26.56
CA ASN A 163 -1.45 -25.24 25.32
C ASN A 163 -2.87 -24.71 25.57
N LYS A 164 -2.99 -23.67 26.41
CA LYS A 164 -4.28 -23.08 26.79
C LYS A 164 -4.60 -21.76 26.08
N SER A 165 -3.73 -21.30 25.17
CA SER A 165 -3.85 -20.01 24.49
C SER A 165 -3.54 -20.12 22.98
N ASP A 166 -3.46 -18.97 22.30
CA ASP A 166 -3.00 -18.88 20.92
C ASP A 166 -1.54 -19.31 20.76
N SER A 167 -1.17 -19.77 19.56
CA SER A 167 0.14 -20.38 19.31
C SER A 167 1.34 -19.48 19.66
N VAL A 168 1.18 -18.15 19.56
CA VAL A 168 2.23 -17.19 19.95
C VAL A 168 2.40 -17.21 21.47
N ARG A 169 1.32 -17.08 22.23
CA ARG A 169 1.35 -17.13 23.69
C ARG A 169 1.81 -18.50 24.21
N ASN A 170 1.41 -19.59 23.57
CA ASN A 170 1.92 -20.92 23.92
C ASN A 170 3.45 -20.97 23.79
N ALA A 171 4.01 -20.50 22.67
CA ALA A 171 5.46 -20.44 22.51
C ALA A 171 6.14 -19.50 23.51
N ARG A 172 5.51 -18.36 23.84
CA ARG A 172 6.04 -17.42 24.84
C ARG A 172 5.97 -17.96 26.27
N TRP A 173 4.97 -18.74 26.62
CA TRP A 173 4.91 -19.40 27.92
C TRP A 173 6.13 -20.31 28.12
N HIS A 174 6.47 -21.13 27.12
CA HIS A 174 7.68 -21.96 27.20
C HIS A 174 8.94 -21.11 27.27
N LYS A 175 9.00 -20.01 26.50
CA LYS A 175 10.11 -19.04 26.60
C LYS A 175 10.25 -18.49 28.01
N THR A 176 9.17 -18.10 28.67
CA THR A 176 9.23 -17.43 29.98
C THR A 176 9.41 -18.40 31.15
N HIS A 177 9.11 -19.70 31.03
CA HIS A 177 9.17 -20.63 32.17
C HIS A 177 10.29 -21.70 32.14
N PRO A 178 11.56 -21.37 31.85
CA PRO A 178 12.63 -22.37 31.91
C PRO A 178 12.81 -22.94 33.32
N HIS A 179 12.50 -22.18 34.36
CA HIS A 179 12.63 -22.61 35.75
C HIS A 179 11.63 -23.71 36.15
N LEU A 180 10.48 -23.82 35.45
CA LEU A 180 9.53 -24.93 35.60
C LEU A 180 9.87 -26.09 34.66
N LEU A 181 10.31 -25.78 33.44
CA LEU A 181 10.59 -26.79 32.41
C LEU A 181 11.90 -27.55 32.67
N PHE A 182 12.87 -26.90 33.32
CA PHE A 182 14.24 -27.38 33.47
C PHE A 182 14.80 -27.12 34.88
N PRO A 183 14.14 -27.62 35.96
CA PRO A 183 14.56 -27.34 37.34
C PRO A 183 15.97 -27.86 37.66
N ASN A 184 16.42 -28.91 36.96
CA ASN A 184 17.71 -29.57 37.19
C ASN A 184 18.87 -28.97 36.37
N TYR A 185 18.62 -27.92 35.57
CA TYR A 185 19.63 -27.27 34.75
C TYR A 185 20.06 -25.95 35.38
N ALA A 186 21.37 -25.67 35.39
CA ALA A 186 21.90 -24.42 35.93
C ALA A 186 21.67 -23.24 34.97
N TYR A 187 21.79 -23.48 33.66
CA TYR A 187 21.61 -22.47 32.62
C TYR A 187 20.68 -22.94 31.51
N SER A 188 19.84 -22.03 31.02
CA SER A 188 19.03 -22.23 29.82
C SER A 188 19.34 -21.17 28.76
N VAL A 189 19.32 -21.59 27.50
CA VAL A 189 19.39 -20.71 26.34
C VAL A 189 18.12 -20.91 25.52
N TRP A 190 17.29 -19.88 25.47
CA TRP A 190 16.18 -19.84 24.53
C TRP A 190 16.68 -19.46 23.14
N ILE A 191 16.16 -20.15 22.14
CA ILE A 191 16.33 -19.81 20.72
C ILE A 191 14.95 -19.86 20.05
N ASP A 192 14.54 -18.78 19.39
CA ASP A 192 13.31 -18.78 18.58
C ASP A 192 13.43 -19.86 17.46
N SER A 193 12.32 -20.54 17.16
CA SER A 193 12.27 -21.70 16.25
C SER A 193 12.73 -21.46 14.83
N ASN A 194 12.86 -20.19 14.43
CA ASN A 194 13.31 -19.78 13.10
C ASN A 194 14.78 -19.32 13.06
N ILE A 195 15.54 -19.52 14.14
CA ILE A 195 16.95 -19.16 14.19
C ILE A 195 17.82 -20.32 13.72
N GLN A 196 18.72 -20.02 12.79
CA GLN A 196 19.77 -20.88 12.32
C GLN A 196 21.12 -20.43 12.91
N ILE A 197 21.82 -21.38 13.54
CA ILE A 197 23.21 -21.23 13.99
C ILE A 197 24.09 -22.07 13.06
N SER A 198 24.92 -21.43 12.24
CA SER A 198 25.72 -22.12 11.22
C SER A 198 27.16 -22.43 11.67
N GLY A 199 27.53 -22.15 12.93
CA GLY A 199 28.89 -22.37 13.40
C GLY A 199 29.08 -22.24 14.92
N PRO A 200 30.33 -22.44 15.41
CA PRO A 200 30.61 -22.54 16.84
C PRO A 200 30.66 -21.20 17.59
N ALA A 201 30.75 -20.06 16.90
CA ALA A 201 31.15 -18.81 17.54
C ALA A 201 30.09 -18.26 18.52
N ILE A 202 28.79 -18.51 18.29
CA ILE A 202 27.75 -18.13 19.26
C ILE A 202 27.91 -18.87 20.59
N TYR A 203 28.36 -20.12 20.58
CA TYR A 203 28.61 -20.88 21.80
C TYR A 203 29.79 -20.28 22.58
N ASN A 204 30.83 -19.80 21.91
CA ASN A 204 31.95 -19.13 22.57
C ASN A 204 31.50 -17.85 23.30
N LEU A 205 30.55 -17.11 22.73
CA LEU A 205 29.94 -15.94 23.38
C LEU A 205 29.15 -16.38 24.62
N ILE A 206 28.25 -17.37 24.47
CA ILE A 206 27.45 -17.89 25.59
C ILE A 206 28.35 -18.38 26.74
N GLU A 207 29.37 -19.18 26.45
CA GLU A 207 30.31 -19.68 27.45
C GLU A 207 31.07 -18.56 28.18
N LYS A 208 31.37 -17.44 27.49
CA LYS A 208 31.97 -16.27 28.13
C LYS A 208 31.04 -15.68 29.21
N HIS A 209 29.74 -15.58 28.93
CA HIS A 209 28.77 -15.08 29.91
C HIS A 209 28.58 -16.07 31.07
N ILE A 210 28.56 -17.37 30.80
CA ILE A 210 28.48 -18.41 31.84
C ILE A 210 29.72 -18.35 32.75
N LYS A 211 30.94 -18.29 32.19
CA LYS A 211 32.18 -18.14 32.96
C LYS A 211 32.21 -16.87 33.81
N ALA A 212 31.67 -15.76 33.27
CA ALA A 212 31.52 -14.51 33.99
C ALA A 212 30.38 -14.52 35.04
N LYS A 213 29.68 -15.64 35.22
CA LYS A 213 28.54 -15.81 36.13
C LYS A 213 27.42 -14.78 35.88
N HIS A 214 27.26 -14.33 34.64
CA HIS A 214 26.18 -13.42 34.28
C HIS A 214 24.83 -14.14 34.41
N LYS A 215 23.88 -13.51 35.10
CA LYS A 215 22.55 -14.10 35.36
C LYS A 215 21.67 -14.11 34.11
N ILE A 216 21.82 -13.11 33.24
CA ILE A 216 21.04 -12.99 32.01
C ILE A 216 21.86 -12.32 30.92
N ALA A 217 21.79 -12.84 29.69
CA ALA A 217 22.36 -12.20 28.51
C ALA A 217 21.45 -12.35 27.30
N ILE A 218 21.27 -11.28 26.51
CA ILE A 218 20.24 -11.21 25.45
C ILE A 218 20.82 -10.58 24.17
N ALA A 219 20.30 -10.97 23.01
CA ALA A 219 20.69 -10.36 21.74
C ALA A 219 20.24 -8.89 21.65
N LEU A 220 21.13 -7.99 21.22
CA LEU A 220 20.79 -6.57 20.98
C LEU A 220 19.86 -6.40 19.79
N HIS A 221 18.91 -5.48 19.92
CA HIS A 221 18.05 -5.11 18.81
C HIS A 221 18.82 -4.32 17.74
N PRO A 222 18.69 -4.66 16.44
CA PRO A 222 19.57 -4.19 15.37
C PRO A 222 19.35 -2.73 14.95
N LYS A 223 18.18 -2.15 15.25
CA LYS A 223 17.71 -0.91 14.62
C LYS A 223 17.09 0.12 15.56
N ARG A 224 16.71 -0.29 16.76
CA ARG A 224 15.92 0.52 17.70
C ARG A 224 16.44 0.26 19.09
N ASP A 225 16.40 1.29 19.91
CA ASP A 225 16.79 1.32 21.31
C ASP A 225 15.66 1.81 22.23
N CYS A 226 14.52 2.21 21.68
CA CYS A 226 13.35 2.68 22.42
C CYS A 226 12.19 1.68 22.33
N ILE A 227 11.59 1.37 23.49
CA ILE A 227 10.46 0.44 23.57
C ILE A 227 9.17 1.02 22.97
N TYR A 228 8.98 2.35 23.07
CA TYR A 228 7.81 3.03 22.52
C TYR A 228 7.87 3.06 20.99
N ASP A 229 9.06 3.17 20.40
CA ASP A 229 9.26 3.03 18.96
C ASP A 229 8.98 1.59 18.50
N GLU A 230 9.43 0.58 19.27
CA GLU A 230 9.08 -0.82 18.98
C GLU A 230 7.58 -1.08 19.08
N ALA A 231 6.90 -0.47 20.05
CA ALA A 231 5.46 -0.57 20.23
C ALA A 231 4.70 0.01 19.02
N ASN A 232 5.08 1.21 18.57
CA ASN A 232 4.58 1.79 17.33
C ASN A 232 4.82 0.86 16.15
N MET A 233 6.05 0.33 16.02
CA MET A 233 6.39 -0.62 14.94
C MET A 233 5.58 -1.91 15.00
N CYS A 234 5.24 -2.41 16.19
CA CYS A 234 4.40 -3.58 16.37
C CYS A 234 2.95 -3.32 15.93
N ILE A 235 2.40 -2.14 16.25
CA ILE A 235 1.06 -1.69 15.80
C ILE A 235 1.03 -1.61 14.27
N ILE A 236 1.99 -0.90 13.71
CA ILE A 236 2.16 -0.66 12.28
C ILE A 236 2.25 -1.98 11.50
N SER A 237 3.06 -2.90 12.01
CA SER A 237 3.30 -4.19 11.37
C SER A 237 2.16 -5.19 11.59
N GLY A 238 1.10 -4.80 12.33
CA GLY A 238 0.00 -5.67 12.70
C GLY A 238 0.45 -6.91 13.47
N LYS A 239 1.52 -6.78 14.27
CA LYS A 239 2.08 -7.89 15.05
C LYS A 239 1.20 -8.26 16.24
N ASP A 240 0.40 -7.32 16.73
CA ASP A 240 -0.56 -7.56 17.80
C ASP A 240 -1.69 -6.51 17.84
N ASN A 241 -2.65 -6.68 18.75
CA ASN A 241 -3.76 -5.75 18.94
C ASN A 241 -3.27 -4.37 19.42
N PRO A 242 -3.53 -3.28 18.68
CA PRO A 242 -3.08 -1.94 19.06
C PRO A 242 -3.61 -1.45 20.40
N ALA A 243 -4.84 -1.81 20.78
CA ALA A 243 -5.41 -1.40 22.06
C ALA A 243 -4.64 -1.99 23.25
N LEU A 244 -4.25 -3.27 23.17
CA LEU A 244 -3.45 -3.93 24.21
C LEU A 244 -2.04 -3.36 24.28
N ILE A 245 -1.43 -3.06 23.14
CA ILE A 245 -0.12 -2.39 23.09
C ILE A 245 -0.21 -1.00 23.74
N ASN A 246 -1.19 -0.18 23.37
CA ASN A 246 -1.35 1.17 23.91
C ASN A 246 -1.57 1.14 25.42
N LYS A 247 -2.45 0.25 25.91
CA LYS A 247 -2.68 0.06 27.35
C LYS A 247 -1.39 -0.32 28.09
N GLN A 248 -0.57 -1.18 27.51
CA GLN A 248 0.74 -1.51 28.08
C GLN A 248 1.68 -0.29 28.11
N MET A 249 1.71 0.52 27.04
CA MET A 249 2.54 1.72 27.00
C MET A 249 2.12 2.76 28.02
N GLU A 250 0.83 2.86 28.34
CA GLU A 250 0.32 3.72 29.42
C GLU A 250 0.85 3.28 30.79
N VAL A 251 0.87 1.97 31.07
CA VAL A 251 1.47 1.42 32.31
C VAL A 251 2.95 1.79 32.41
N LEU A 252 3.72 1.61 31.33
CA LEU A 252 5.14 1.95 31.29
C LEU A 252 5.40 3.45 31.49
N LYS A 253 4.56 4.31 30.89
CA LYS A 253 4.65 5.77 31.04
C LYS A 253 4.27 6.23 32.44
N ALA A 254 3.24 5.64 33.04
CA ALA A 254 2.83 5.93 34.41
C ALA A 254 3.96 5.61 35.40
N ASP A 255 4.70 4.54 35.14
CA ASP A 255 5.90 4.15 35.87
C ASP A 255 7.15 5.00 35.54
N LYS A 256 7.03 5.99 34.64
CA LYS A 256 8.12 6.85 34.17
C LYS A 256 9.29 6.06 33.54
N TYR A 257 8.99 4.97 32.85
CA TYR A 257 10.01 4.20 32.14
C TYR A 257 10.63 5.05 31.01
N PRO A 258 11.96 5.28 31.00
CA PRO A 258 12.61 6.22 30.09
C PRO A 258 12.56 5.77 28.62
N GLU A 259 12.41 6.76 27.72
CA GLU A 259 12.63 6.57 26.28
C GLU A 259 14.11 6.28 26.00
N HIS A 260 14.41 5.57 24.91
CA HIS A 260 15.77 5.21 24.50
C HIS A 260 16.63 4.48 25.57
N ASN A 261 16.00 3.74 26.48
CA ASN A 261 16.69 2.97 27.53
C ASN A 261 17.27 1.61 27.06
N GLY A 262 17.64 1.52 25.78
CA GLY A 262 18.07 0.29 25.13
C GLY A 262 16.92 -0.69 24.84
N LEU A 263 17.16 -1.59 23.88
CA LEU A 263 16.18 -2.59 23.45
C LEU A 263 16.87 -3.90 23.06
N TYR A 264 16.32 -5.02 23.54
CA TYR A 264 16.80 -6.36 23.19
C TYR A 264 15.86 -7.07 22.21
N GLU A 265 16.42 -7.94 21.38
CA GLU A 265 15.67 -8.96 20.64
C GLU A 265 15.63 -10.24 21.46
N THR A 266 14.43 -10.64 21.85
CA THR A 266 14.19 -11.82 22.70
C THR A 266 14.27 -13.14 21.91
N ASN A 267 14.96 -13.15 20.77
CA ASN A 267 15.11 -14.30 19.88
C ASN A 267 16.23 -15.25 20.33
N VAL A 268 17.24 -14.76 21.04
CA VAL A 268 18.27 -15.55 21.73
C VAL A 268 18.48 -14.97 23.13
N LEU A 269 18.33 -15.82 24.15
CA LEU A 269 18.32 -15.40 25.55
C LEU A 269 18.97 -16.47 26.44
N LEU A 270 20.10 -16.13 27.06
CA LEU A 270 20.77 -16.92 28.11
C LEU A 270 20.24 -16.51 29.49
N ARG A 271 19.94 -17.50 30.35
CA ARG A 271 19.52 -17.30 31.74
C ARG A 271 20.16 -18.31 32.69
N ASN A 272 20.59 -17.83 33.85
CA ASN A 272 20.67 -18.64 35.06
C ASN A 272 19.27 -18.65 35.70
N HIS A 273 18.43 -19.59 35.29
CA HIS A 273 17.03 -19.65 35.72
C HIS A 273 16.81 -20.28 37.10
N GLY A 274 17.89 -20.66 37.80
CA GLY A 274 17.85 -21.03 39.22
C GLY A 274 17.77 -19.82 40.15
N ASP A 275 18.27 -18.65 39.71
CA ASP A 275 18.32 -17.42 40.49
C ASP A 275 16.92 -16.83 40.76
N SER A 276 16.67 -16.42 42.01
CA SER A 276 15.35 -15.92 42.44
C SER A 276 14.89 -14.69 41.68
N LYS A 277 15.78 -13.74 41.36
CA LYS A 277 15.41 -12.55 40.58
C LYS A 277 15.09 -12.90 39.12
N ILE A 278 15.73 -13.92 38.56
CA ILE A 278 15.46 -14.38 37.20
C ILE A 278 14.12 -15.13 37.14
N LYS A 279 13.76 -15.87 38.18
CA LYS A 279 12.41 -16.48 38.33
C LYS A 279 11.34 -15.39 38.39
N GLU A 280 11.51 -14.40 39.26
CA GLU A 280 10.57 -13.27 39.37
C GLU A 280 10.42 -12.50 38.04
N LEU A 281 11.52 -12.24 37.34
CA LEU A 281 11.49 -11.64 36.00
C LEU A 281 10.65 -12.49 35.04
N CYS A 282 10.86 -13.80 35.03
CA CYS A 282 10.17 -14.72 34.15
C CYS A 282 8.65 -14.75 34.39
N ASP A 283 8.23 -14.77 35.65
CA ASP A 283 6.83 -14.80 36.06
C ASP A 283 6.13 -13.49 35.69
N LYS A 284 6.70 -12.35 36.10
CA LYS A 284 6.16 -11.02 35.74
C LYS A 284 6.18 -10.79 34.22
N TRP A 285 7.15 -11.38 33.51
CA TRP A 285 7.21 -11.27 32.06
C TRP A 285 6.05 -12.02 31.40
N TRP A 286 5.70 -13.19 31.92
CA TRP A 286 4.49 -13.89 31.49
C TRP A 286 3.22 -13.10 31.82
N ASP A 287 3.10 -12.54 33.03
CA ASP A 287 1.92 -11.74 33.41
C ASP A 287 1.64 -10.62 32.41
N PHE A 288 2.70 -9.94 31.93
CA PHE A 288 2.57 -8.91 30.89
C PHE A 288 2.11 -9.49 29.54
N ILE A 289 2.65 -10.64 29.12
CA ILE A 289 2.32 -11.29 27.84
C ILE A 289 0.89 -11.84 27.85
N GLU A 290 0.43 -12.33 28.99
CA GLU A 290 -0.92 -12.84 29.20
C GLU A 290 -1.95 -11.72 29.18
N ASN A 291 -1.71 -10.65 29.95
CA ASN A 291 -2.70 -9.60 30.18
C ASN A 291 -2.65 -8.41 29.19
N TYR A 292 -1.54 -8.23 28.50
CA TYR A 292 -1.34 -7.13 27.55
C TYR A 292 -0.92 -7.64 26.16
N SER A 293 0.11 -7.04 25.56
CA SER A 293 0.59 -7.44 24.25
C SER A 293 1.33 -8.78 24.35
N ARG A 294 1.00 -9.71 23.44
CA ARG A 294 1.75 -10.96 23.27
C ARG A 294 3.14 -10.76 22.65
N ARG A 295 3.54 -9.51 22.39
CA ARG A 295 4.89 -9.12 21.99
C ARG A 295 5.78 -9.02 23.22
N ASP A 296 6.41 -10.15 23.53
CA ASP A 296 7.35 -10.33 24.64
C ASP A 296 8.44 -9.24 24.73
N GLN A 297 8.89 -8.70 23.60
CA GLN A 297 9.86 -7.58 23.56
C GLN A 297 9.34 -6.27 24.19
N LEU A 298 8.01 -6.04 24.24
CA LEU A 298 7.41 -4.80 24.74
C LEU A 298 7.30 -4.71 26.27
N SER A 299 7.61 -5.79 26.98
CA SER A 299 7.64 -5.82 28.45
C SER A 299 9.03 -6.15 28.99
N PHE A 300 9.87 -6.83 28.22
CA PHE A 300 11.13 -7.39 28.73
C PHE A 300 12.11 -6.33 29.27
N ASN A 301 12.49 -5.32 28.47
CA ASN A 301 13.42 -4.27 28.90
C ASN A 301 12.89 -3.45 30.07
N TYR A 302 11.58 -3.16 30.07
CA TYR A 302 10.92 -2.48 31.19
C TYR A 302 11.01 -3.30 32.48
N LEU A 303 10.78 -4.62 32.44
CA LEU A 303 10.87 -5.47 33.62
C LEU A 303 12.30 -5.60 34.15
N LEU A 304 13.30 -5.65 33.27
CA LEU A 304 14.71 -5.60 33.68
C LEU A 304 15.03 -4.32 34.47
N TRP A 305 14.51 -3.18 34.00
CA TRP A 305 14.65 -1.89 34.69
C TRP A 305 13.87 -1.84 36.00
N LYS A 306 12.58 -2.25 35.99
CA LYS A 306 11.69 -2.22 37.15
C LYS A 306 12.19 -3.08 38.29
N LEU A 307 12.78 -4.24 37.98
CA LEU A 307 13.34 -5.19 38.95
C LEU A 307 14.83 -4.93 39.27
N ASN A 308 15.43 -3.90 38.66
CA ASN A 308 16.84 -3.55 38.78
C ASN A 308 17.78 -4.77 38.55
N ILE A 309 17.55 -5.48 37.44
CA ILE A 309 18.32 -6.68 37.07
C ILE A 309 19.46 -6.28 36.15
N LYS A 310 20.69 -6.55 36.60
CA LYS A 310 21.89 -6.38 35.80
C LYS A 310 21.88 -7.39 34.65
N HIS A 311 21.99 -6.87 33.43
CA HIS A 311 21.80 -7.63 32.21
C HIS A 311 22.86 -7.25 31.18
N TYR A 312 23.13 -8.14 30.23
CA TYR A 312 24.26 -8.01 29.31
C TYR A 312 23.87 -8.35 27.87
N PRO A 313 24.42 -7.65 26.87
CA PRO A 313 24.26 -8.09 25.49
C PRO A 313 25.11 -9.35 25.23
N ILE A 314 24.58 -10.32 24.47
CA ILE A 314 25.34 -11.55 24.10
C ILE A 314 26.60 -11.22 23.29
N ASP A 315 26.52 -10.20 22.44
CA ASP A 315 27.64 -9.67 21.66
C ASP A 315 27.58 -8.15 21.68
N LYS A 316 28.70 -7.47 21.41
CA LYS A 316 28.77 -5.99 21.34
C LYS A 316 27.87 -5.41 20.25
N LYS A 317 27.48 -6.21 19.25
CA LYS A 317 26.58 -5.85 18.16
C LYS A 317 25.41 -6.83 18.09
N SER A 318 24.36 -6.48 17.37
CA SER A 318 23.24 -7.41 17.12
C SER A 318 23.74 -8.68 16.42
N LEU A 319 23.25 -9.84 16.89
CA LEU A 319 23.59 -11.15 16.30
C LEU A 319 23.26 -11.23 14.81
N ARG A 320 22.26 -10.46 14.34
CA ARG A 320 21.88 -10.38 12.92
C ARG A 320 22.98 -9.88 11.99
N THR A 321 24.03 -9.26 12.51
CA THR A 321 25.17 -8.77 11.72
C THR A 321 26.24 -9.83 11.51
N ARG A 322 26.12 -10.99 12.16
CA ARG A 322 27.11 -12.07 12.09
C ARG A 322 26.82 -12.99 10.92
N SER A 323 27.87 -13.52 10.28
CA SER A 323 27.76 -14.46 9.17
C SER A 323 27.27 -15.85 9.60
N ASP A 324 27.50 -16.23 10.85
CA ASP A 324 27.14 -17.52 11.44
C ASP A 324 25.75 -17.54 12.10
N PHE A 325 25.00 -16.44 12.00
CA PHE A 325 23.65 -16.29 12.53
C PHE A 325 22.68 -15.92 11.41
N LYS A 326 21.65 -16.74 11.20
CA LYS A 326 20.63 -16.49 10.18
C LYS A 326 19.23 -16.61 10.78
N MET A 327 18.35 -15.73 10.34
CA MET A 327 16.93 -15.84 10.65
C MET A 327 16.22 -16.39 9.42
N ILE A 328 15.63 -17.57 9.58
CA ILE A 328 14.77 -18.17 8.57
C ILE A 328 13.41 -17.47 8.64
N VAL A 329 12.84 -17.17 7.48
CA VAL A 329 11.55 -16.50 7.40
C VAL A 329 10.46 -17.53 7.74
N HIS A 330 9.57 -17.21 8.69
CA HIS A 330 8.53 -18.11 9.18
C HIS A 330 7.67 -18.70 8.04
N ASN A 331 7.79 -20.01 7.80
CA ASN A 331 6.93 -20.74 6.87
C ASN A 331 5.74 -21.34 7.63
N TYR A 332 4.72 -20.51 7.89
CA TYR A 332 3.48 -20.94 8.55
C TYR A 332 2.82 -22.13 7.81
N LYS A 333 2.80 -23.30 8.45
CA LYS A 333 2.14 -24.55 8.05
C LYS A 333 1.43 -25.20 9.27
N PRO A 334 0.25 -24.74 9.69
CA PRO A 334 -0.56 -25.45 10.69
C PRO A 334 -0.96 -26.83 10.17
N ASP A 335 -1.08 -27.75 11.12
CA ASP A 335 -1.48 -29.14 10.95
C ASP A 335 -2.87 -29.24 10.27
N LEU A 336 -2.96 -29.98 9.17
CA LEU A 336 -4.10 -30.00 8.24
C LEU A 336 -4.68 -31.40 8.09
N THR A 337 -5.28 -31.91 9.16
CA THR A 337 -6.12 -33.12 9.11
C THR A 337 -7.52 -32.81 9.61
N LYS A 338 -8.44 -32.54 8.65
CA LYS A 338 -9.93 -32.62 8.71
C LYS A 338 -10.62 -31.47 7.94
N TYR A 339 -10.56 -31.43 6.60
CA TYR A 339 -11.52 -30.64 5.80
C TYR A 339 -11.70 -31.31 4.44
N ASN A 340 -12.70 -32.18 4.30
CA ASN A 340 -12.92 -32.98 3.08
C ASN A 340 -14.38 -33.01 2.60
N THR A 341 -15.22 -32.04 3.00
CA THR A 341 -16.67 -32.07 2.74
C THR A 341 -17.23 -30.91 1.91
N ASN A 342 -16.46 -29.84 1.65
CA ASN A 342 -16.98 -28.70 0.88
C ASN A 342 -17.00 -29.02 -0.62
N LYS A 343 -18.11 -28.71 -1.30
CA LYS A 343 -18.23 -28.80 -2.76
C LYS A 343 -17.78 -27.48 -3.39
N VAL A 344 -16.69 -27.51 -4.15
CA VAL A 344 -16.04 -26.30 -4.70
C VAL A 344 -16.11 -26.28 -6.22
N LEU A 345 -16.59 -25.18 -6.78
CA LEU A 345 -16.47 -24.90 -8.22
C LEU A 345 -15.20 -24.06 -8.44
N VAL A 346 -14.34 -24.48 -9.36
CA VAL A 346 -13.17 -23.71 -9.78
C VAL A 346 -13.38 -23.24 -11.21
N HIS A 347 -13.41 -21.93 -11.39
CA HIS A 347 -13.40 -21.29 -12.71
C HIS A 347 -12.03 -20.69 -13.01
N LEU A 348 -11.41 -21.12 -14.10
CA LEU A 348 -10.20 -20.52 -14.67
C LEU A 348 -10.53 -19.93 -16.05
N HIS A 349 -10.55 -18.60 -16.17
CA HIS A 349 -10.56 -17.97 -17.49
C HIS A 349 -9.13 -17.79 -18.03
N LEU A 350 -8.79 -18.55 -19.07
CA LEU A 350 -7.48 -18.60 -19.70
C LEU A 350 -7.49 -17.82 -21.03
N PHE A 351 -7.33 -16.50 -20.92
CA PHE A 351 -7.15 -15.62 -22.08
C PHE A 351 -5.69 -15.67 -22.58
N TYR A 352 -4.72 -15.55 -21.67
CA TYR A 352 -3.28 -15.67 -21.95
C TYR A 352 -2.80 -17.10 -21.73
N GLN A 353 -2.78 -17.89 -22.80
CA GLN A 353 -2.55 -19.33 -22.74
C GLN A 353 -1.14 -19.72 -22.29
N ASP A 354 -0.15 -18.86 -22.50
CA ASP A 354 1.23 -19.01 -22.00
C ASP A 354 1.31 -19.11 -20.47
N GLN A 355 0.29 -18.61 -19.76
CA GLN A 355 0.23 -18.67 -18.31
C GLN A 355 -0.34 -19.99 -17.75
N LEU A 356 -0.79 -20.91 -18.62
CA LEU A 356 -1.46 -22.15 -18.20
C LEU A 356 -0.64 -22.96 -17.20
N ASP A 357 0.64 -23.23 -17.50
CA ASP A 357 1.49 -24.07 -16.63
C ASP A 357 1.65 -23.45 -15.23
N TRP A 358 1.69 -22.12 -15.15
CA TRP A 358 1.74 -21.39 -13.89
C TRP A 358 0.45 -21.58 -13.08
N PHE A 359 -0.72 -21.49 -13.72
CA PHE A 359 -2.01 -21.72 -13.07
C PHE A 359 -2.21 -23.18 -12.65
N LEU A 360 -1.88 -24.15 -13.51
CA LEU A 360 -1.95 -25.58 -13.18
C LEU A 360 -1.10 -25.89 -11.95
N ALA A 361 0.10 -25.28 -11.82
CA ALA A 361 0.93 -25.43 -10.63
C ALA A 361 0.26 -24.92 -9.35
N ARG A 362 -0.57 -23.86 -9.42
CA ARG A 362 -1.31 -23.33 -8.25
C ARG A 362 -2.58 -24.13 -7.99
N LEU A 363 -3.26 -24.62 -9.03
CA LEU A 363 -4.45 -25.46 -8.88
C LEU A 363 -4.14 -26.78 -8.16
N LYS A 364 -2.90 -27.31 -8.23
CA LYS A 364 -2.44 -28.44 -7.38
C LYS A 364 -2.63 -28.21 -5.88
N ASN A 365 -2.81 -26.96 -5.45
CA ASN A 365 -3.02 -26.60 -4.05
C ASN A 365 -4.49 -26.69 -3.59
N VAL A 366 -5.44 -26.77 -4.52
CA VAL A 366 -6.85 -27.00 -4.22
C VAL A 366 -6.98 -28.43 -3.71
N SER A 367 -7.11 -28.58 -2.39
CA SER A 367 -6.96 -29.85 -1.68
C SER A 367 -8.26 -30.36 -1.07
N CYS A 368 -9.30 -30.36 -1.92
CA CYS A 368 -10.62 -30.95 -1.70
C CYS A 368 -11.15 -31.52 -3.03
N LYS A 369 -12.33 -32.14 -3.05
CA LYS A 369 -13.03 -32.43 -4.31
C LYS A 369 -13.52 -31.11 -4.92
N TYR A 370 -13.32 -30.93 -6.23
CA TYR A 370 -13.78 -29.75 -6.94
C TYR A 370 -14.03 -30.05 -8.42
N ASP A 371 -14.95 -29.27 -9.00
CA ASP A 371 -15.21 -29.27 -10.43
C ASP A 371 -14.45 -28.13 -11.10
N LEU A 372 -13.77 -28.44 -12.20
CA LEU A 372 -12.92 -27.48 -12.90
C LEU A 372 -13.57 -27.08 -14.22
N TRP A 373 -13.85 -25.80 -14.36
CA TRP A 373 -14.30 -25.17 -15.59
C TRP A 373 -13.24 -24.20 -16.10
N VAL A 374 -12.70 -24.47 -17.29
CA VAL A 374 -11.74 -23.61 -17.97
C VAL A 374 -12.42 -22.95 -19.16
N THR A 375 -12.39 -21.63 -19.23
CA THR A 375 -12.86 -20.89 -20.42
C THR A 375 -11.68 -20.36 -21.22
N VAL A 376 -11.70 -20.55 -22.54
CA VAL A 376 -10.65 -20.09 -23.47
C VAL A 376 -11.28 -19.28 -24.60
N ALA A 377 -10.60 -18.22 -25.04
CA ALA A 377 -11.05 -17.47 -26.23
C ALA A 377 -10.80 -18.29 -27.52
N GLU A 378 -9.65 -18.94 -27.59
CA GLU A 378 -9.25 -19.83 -28.67
C GLU A 378 -8.79 -21.15 -28.08
N LEU A 379 -9.32 -22.26 -28.58
CA LEU A 379 -8.93 -23.58 -28.12
C LEU A 379 -7.85 -24.14 -29.05
N ASN A 380 -6.68 -24.45 -28.50
CA ASN A 380 -5.68 -25.25 -29.20
C ASN A 380 -5.57 -26.64 -28.54
N GLU A 381 -5.20 -27.63 -29.34
CA GLU A 381 -5.14 -29.03 -28.91
C GLU A 381 -4.11 -29.26 -27.79
N ALA A 382 -3.00 -28.51 -27.81
CA ALA A 382 -1.95 -28.59 -26.79
C ALA A 382 -2.43 -28.15 -25.40
N VAL A 383 -3.21 -27.07 -25.32
CA VAL A 383 -3.81 -26.53 -24.09
C VAL A 383 -4.89 -27.48 -23.58
N GLU A 384 -5.75 -27.97 -24.46
CA GLU A 384 -6.76 -28.97 -24.10
C GLU A 384 -6.10 -30.22 -23.48
N LYS A 385 -5.10 -30.77 -24.16
CA LYS A 385 -4.35 -31.94 -23.69
C LYS A 385 -3.68 -31.70 -22.35
N LYS A 386 -3.09 -30.51 -22.12
CA LYS A 386 -2.50 -30.12 -20.83
C LYS A 386 -3.54 -30.04 -19.70
N ILE A 387 -4.69 -29.42 -19.96
CA ILE A 387 -5.78 -29.30 -18.98
C ILE A 387 -6.34 -30.69 -18.63
N LYS A 388 -6.66 -31.50 -19.65
CA LYS A 388 -7.18 -32.87 -19.47
C LYS A 388 -6.16 -33.80 -18.81
N LYS A 389 -4.86 -33.63 -19.08
CA LYS A 389 -3.79 -34.34 -18.37
C LYS A 389 -3.71 -33.95 -16.90
N PHE A 390 -3.95 -32.68 -16.57
CA PHE A 390 -3.98 -32.22 -15.19
C PHE A 390 -5.22 -32.73 -14.43
N LYS A 391 -6.40 -32.66 -15.07
CA LYS A 391 -7.67 -33.13 -14.51
C LYS A 391 -8.56 -33.65 -15.65
N ARG A 392 -8.74 -34.98 -15.70
CA ARG A 392 -9.39 -35.68 -16.83
C ARG A 392 -10.85 -35.27 -17.04
N ASP A 393 -11.55 -35.01 -15.94
CA ASP A 393 -12.94 -34.56 -15.86
C ASP A 393 -13.11 -33.03 -15.92
N ALA A 394 -12.06 -32.27 -16.27
CA ALA A 394 -12.18 -30.82 -16.43
C ALA A 394 -13.07 -30.45 -17.63
N ASN A 395 -13.97 -29.49 -17.45
CA ASN A 395 -14.80 -28.93 -18.50
C ASN A 395 -14.09 -27.76 -19.17
N ILE A 396 -14.08 -27.72 -20.50
CA ILE A 396 -13.44 -26.66 -21.29
C ILE A 396 -14.50 -26.02 -22.17
N LEU A 397 -14.65 -24.70 -22.09
CA LEU A 397 -15.62 -23.95 -22.88
C LEU A 397 -14.91 -22.89 -23.71
N LYS A 398 -15.06 -22.99 -25.04
CA LYS A 398 -14.68 -21.92 -25.96
C LYS A 398 -15.67 -20.78 -25.83
N VAL A 399 -15.19 -19.57 -25.56
CA VAL A 399 -16.00 -18.37 -25.32
C VAL A 399 -15.58 -17.24 -26.24
N PRO A 400 -16.47 -16.30 -26.58
CA PRO A 400 -16.06 -15.12 -27.33
C PRO A 400 -15.13 -14.23 -26.48
N ASN A 401 -14.23 -13.50 -27.12
CA ASN A 401 -13.40 -12.49 -26.47
C ASN A 401 -14.23 -11.23 -26.14
N ARG A 402 -15.17 -11.33 -25.19
CA ARG A 402 -16.05 -10.23 -24.76
C ARG A 402 -16.15 -10.20 -23.25
N GLY A 403 -16.30 -9.00 -22.68
CA GLY A 403 -16.57 -8.84 -21.24
C GLY A 403 -15.45 -9.30 -20.31
N TYR A 404 -14.21 -9.32 -20.81
CA TYR A 404 -13.01 -9.72 -20.08
C TYR A 404 -13.18 -11.09 -19.40
N ASP A 405 -13.00 -11.16 -18.08
CA ASP A 405 -13.13 -12.38 -17.30
C ASP A 405 -14.54 -12.59 -16.69
N VAL A 406 -15.45 -11.62 -16.87
CA VAL A 406 -16.78 -11.63 -16.22
C VAL A 406 -17.81 -12.35 -17.07
N TYR A 407 -17.90 -12.04 -18.37
CA TYR A 407 -18.85 -12.73 -19.25
C TYR A 407 -18.54 -14.23 -19.42
N PRO A 408 -17.27 -14.65 -19.61
CA PRO A 408 -16.91 -16.07 -19.57
C PRO A 408 -17.28 -16.77 -18.26
N PHE A 409 -17.18 -16.06 -17.13
CA PHE A 409 -17.59 -16.60 -15.84
C PHE A 409 -19.10 -16.81 -15.78
N TRP A 410 -19.89 -15.84 -16.23
CA TRP A 410 -21.35 -15.98 -16.32
C TRP A 410 -21.76 -17.16 -17.22
N LEU A 411 -21.11 -17.35 -18.38
CA LEU A 411 -21.36 -18.50 -19.26
C LEU A 411 -21.13 -19.85 -18.57
N VAL A 412 -20.11 -19.95 -17.70
CA VAL A 412 -19.88 -21.15 -16.88
C VAL A 412 -20.99 -21.35 -15.86
N LEU A 413 -21.48 -20.27 -15.24
CA LEU A 413 -22.60 -20.37 -14.32
C LEU A 413 -23.87 -20.91 -15.01
N GLN A 414 -24.06 -20.67 -16.31
CA GLN A 414 -25.18 -21.26 -17.07
C GLN A 414 -25.06 -22.78 -17.30
N LYS A 415 -23.89 -23.37 -17.01
CA LYS A 415 -23.62 -24.81 -17.22
C LYS A 415 -23.63 -25.62 -15.92
N VAL A 416 -23.88 -24.97 -14.78
CA VAL A 416 -23.80 -25.61 -13.47
C VAL A 416 -25.00 -25.19 -12.61
N SER A 417 -25.38 -26.02 -11.64
CA SER A 417 -26.35 -25.64 -10.61
C SER A 417 -25.61 -25.06 -9.41
N LEU A 418 -25.91 -23.81 -9.01
CA LEU A 418 -25.22 -23.15 -7.89
C LEU A 418 -25.42 -23.88 -6.55
N ALA A 419 -26.56 -24.54 -6.36
CA ALA A 419 -26.86 -25.28 -5.13
C ALA A 419 -25.96 -26.51 -4.93
N ASP A 420 -25.27 -26.96 -5.99
CA ASP A 420 -24.29 -28.05 -5.89
C ASP A 420 -22.95 -27.61 -5.28
N TYR A 421 -22.76 -26.31 -5.03
CA TYR A 421 -21.49 -25.78 -4.55
C TYR A 421 -21.68 -24.91 -3.31
N ASP A 422 -20.75 -25.04 -2.37
CA ASP A 422 -20.69 -24.15 -1.20
C ASP A 422 -19.93 -22.86 -1.56
N VAL A 423 -18.83 -23.02 -2.30
CA VAL A 423 -17.86 -21.97 -2.58
C VAL A 423 -17.40 -22.05 -4.03
N ILE A 424 -17.27 -20.89 -4.66
CA ILE A 424 -16.71 -20.72 -5.99
C ILE A 424 -15.35 -20.05 -5.88
N LEU A 425 -14.31 -20.69 -6.42
CA LEU A 425 -13.00 -20.09 -6.64
C LEU A 425 -12.91 -19.61 -8.09
N LYS A 426 -12.91 -18.28 -8.26
CA LYS A 426 -12.78 -17.63 -9.56
C LYS A 426 -11.36 -17.09 -9.73
N VAL A 427 -10.67 -17.52 -10.77
CA VAL A 427 -9.34 -17.03 -11.16
C VAL A 427 -9.26 -16.80 -12.67
N HIS A 428 -8.39 -15.91 -13.12
CA HIS A 428 -8.20 -15.67 -14.54
C HIS A 428 -6.77 -15.23 -14.87
N THR A 429 -6.36 -15.36 -16.13
CA THR A 429 -5.06 -14.84 -16.58
C THR A 429 -5.06 -13.32 -16.62
N LYS A 430 -3.90 -12.70 -16.38
CA LYS A 430 -3.77 -11.24 -16.40
C LYS A 430 -2.49 -10.83 -17.11
N ASN A 431 -2.55 -9.76 -17.89
CA ASN A 431 -1.40 -9.24 -18.64
C ASN A 431 -0.23 -8.93 -17.70
N ARG A 432 0.99 -9.21 -18.17
CA ARG A 432 2.22 -8.71 -17.56
C ARG A 432 2.23 -7.19 -17.69
N ARG A 433 2.63 -6.49 -16.64
CA ARG A 433 2.81 -5.02 -16.65
C ARG A 433 4.26 -4.69 -16.94
N ASP A 434 4.51 -3.98 -18.03
CA ASP A 434 5.86 -3.53 -18.39
C ASP A 434 6.26 -2.24 -17.65
N THR A 435 5.26 -1.47 -17.18
CA THR A 435 5.46 -0.27 -16.36
C THR A 435 4.97 -0.46 -14.93
N GLU A 436 5.60 0.27 -14.02
CA GLU A 436 5.22 0.26 -12.61
C GLU A 436 3.83 0.87 -12.41
N TYR A 437 2.97 0.17 -11.69
CA TYR A 437 1.66 0.65 -11.30
C TYR A 437 1.51 0.69 -9.78
N ILE A 438 1.11 1.84 -9.25
CA ILE A 438 0.98 2.04 -7.81
C ILE A 438 -0.51 1.95 -7.42
N LYS A 439 -0.82 1.05 -6.48
CA LYS A 439 -2.16 0.93 -5.87
C LYS A 439 -2.04 0.85 -4.36
N ASN A 440 -2.76 1.70 -3.63
CA ASN A 440 -2.70 1.77 -2.16
C ASN A 440 -1.25 1.93 -1.63
N GLY A 441 -0.42 2.71 -2.34
CA GLY A 441 1.00 2.89 -2.03
C GLY A 441 1.90 1.68 -2.36
N ILE A 442 1.34 0.59 -2.88
CA ILE A 442 2.08 -0.62 -3.25
C ILE A 442 2.40 -0.59 -4.75
N HIS A 443 3.66 -0.84 -5.07
CA HIS A 443 4.18 -0.89 -6.43
C HIS A 443 3.98 -2.29 -7.02
N TYR A 444 3.36 -2.38 -8.20
CA TYR A 444 3.14 -3.61 -8.94
C TYR A 444 3.82 -3.52 -10.30
N ILE A 445 4.74 -4.45 -10.58
CA ILE A 445 5.44 -4.56 -11.86
C ILE A 445 5.45 -6.02 -12.34
N GLY A 446 5.57 -6.24 -13.64
CA GLY A 446 5.56 -7.57 -14.22
C GLY A 446 4.28 -8.34 -13.88
N ASN A 447 4.43 -9.50 -13.25
CA ASN A 447 3.32 -10.39 -12.87
C ASN A 447 2.86 -10.23 -11.41
N ASP A 448 3.36 -9.21 -10.69
CA ASP A 448 3.10 -9.03 -9.26
C ASP A 448 1.60 -8.96 -8.91
N TRP A 449 0.81 -8.27 -9.73
CA TRP A 449 -0.63 -8.15 -9.48
C TRP A 449 -1.33 -9.51 -9.51
N ARG A 450 -1.11 -10.29 -10.58
CA ARG A 450 -1.66 -11.65 -10.74
C ARG A 450 -1.17 -12.55 -9.61
N ASN A 451 0.12 -12.48 -9.30
CA ASN A 451 0.74 -13.29 -8.26
C ASN A 451 0.10 -13.00 -6.90
N ASP A 452 -0.12 -11.73 -6.54
CA ASP A 452 -0.75 -11.37 -5.27
C ASP A 452 -2.22 -11.83 -5.22
N LEU A 453 -3.00 -11.63 -6.30
CA LEU A 453 -4.39 -12.11 -6.39
C LEU A 453 -4.52 -13.62 -6.21
N VAL A 454 -3.69 -14.40 -6.93
CA VAL A 454 -3.83 -15.86 -6.95
C VAL A 454 -3.11 -16.52 -5.77
N ASN A 455 -1.90 -16.08 -5.41
CA ASN A 455 -1.14 -16.72 -4.35
C ASN A 455 -1.77 -16.49 -2.96
N THR A 456 -2.52 -15.40 -2.76
CA THR A 456 -3.29 -15.20 -1.52
C THR A 456 -4.49 -16.14 -1.40
N LEU A 457 -4.98 -16.69 -2.52
CA LEU A 457 -6.09 -17.64 -2.58
C LEU A 457 -5.65 -19.10 -2.59
N ILE A 458 -4.68 -19.43 -3.45
CA ILE A 458 -4.24 -20.81 -3.76
C ILE A 458 -2.71 -20.94 -3.92
N GLY A 459 -1.93 -20.07 -3.26
CA GLY A 459 -0.46 -20.14 -3.33
C GLY A 459 0.14 -21.40 -2.69
N SER A 460 -0.58 -22.02 -1.75
CA SER A 460 -0.23 -23.31 -1.15
C SER A 460 -1.49 -24.04 -0.69
N LYS A 461 -1.40 -25.36 -0.48
CA LYS A 461 -2.49 -26.15 0.11
C LYS A 461 -2.99 -25.56 1.44
N HIS A 462 -2.07 -25.01 2.22
CA HIS A 462 -2.39 -24.35 3.48
C HIS A 462 -3.21 -23.07 3.26
N ILE A 463 -2.78 -22.19 2.36
CA ILE A 463 -3.49 -20.94 2.05
C ILE A 463 -4.91 -21.25 1.60
N PHE A 464 -5.08 -22.21 0.69
CA PHE A 464 -6.39 -22.64 0.22
C PHE A 464 -7.28 -23.13 1.37
N LYS A 465 -6.81 -24.08 2.18
CA LYS A 465 -7.59 -24.63 3.30
C LYS A 465 -7.93 -23.58 4.36
N ARG A 466 -7.02 -22.64 4.63
CA ARG A 466 -7.27 -21.50 5.51
C ARG A 466 -8.43 -20.66 4.99
N ASN A 467 -8.34 -20.21 3.73
CA ASN A 467 -9.37 -19.36 3.13
C ASN A 467 -10.73 -20.10 3.03
N LEU A 468 -10.71 -21.41 2.75
CA LEU A 468 -11.92 -22.23 2.74
C LEU A 468 -12.57 -22.34 4.13
N LYS A 469 -11.76 -22.40 5.20
CA LYS A 469 -12.25 -22.46 6.59
C LYS A 469 -13.00 -21.19 7.00
N GLU A 470 -12.67 -20.04 6.44
CA GLU A 470 -13.34 -18.76 6.73
C GLU A 470 -14.84 -18.80 6.40
N PHE A 471 -15.25 -19.60 5.41
CA PHE A 471 -16.66 -19.80 5.05
C PHE A 471 -17.44 -20.67 6.04
N LYS A 472 -16.81 -21.17 7.11
CA LYS A 472 -17.55 -21.69 8.27
C LYS A 472 -18.20 -20.58 9.08
N ASN A 473 -17.66 -19.36 9.01
CA ASN A 473 -18.32 -18.19 9.56
C ASN A 473 -19.42 -17.75 8.59
N ASN A 474 -20.67 -17.79 9.06
CA ASN A 474 -21.84 -17.39 8.28
C ASN A 474 -21.84 -15.89 7.91
N GLU A 475 -20.98 -15.08 8.53
CA GLU A 475 -20.80 -13.66 8.21
C GLU A 475 -19.83 -13.42 7.05
N VAL A 476 -19.07 -14.43 6.60
CA VAL A 476 -18.10 -14.27 5.50
C VAL A 476 -18.77 -14.61 4.17
N GLY A 477 -18.86 -13.63 3.27
CA GLY A 477 -19.42 -13.80 1.92
C GLY A 477 -18.35 -14.03 0.86
N MET A 478 -17.18 -13.41 1.00
CA MET A 478 -16.09 -13.46 0.03
C MET A 478 -14.71 -13.41 0.71
N VAL A 479 -13.72 -14.10 0.13
CA VAL A 479 -12.30 -14.00 0.47
C VAL A 479 -11.51 -13.58 -0.78
N CYS A 480 -10.70 -12.53 -0.68
CA CYS A 480 -9.85 -12.04 -1.78
C CYS A 480 -8.55 -11.39 -1.28
N CYS A 481 -7.65 -10.97 -2.17
CA CYS A 481 -6.37 -10.37 -1.77
C CYS A 481 -6.56 -9.07 -0.97
N LYS A 482 -6.07 -9.02 0.27
CA LYS A 482 -6.24 -7.89 1.19
C LYS A 482 -5.75 -6.55 0.63
N ASN A 483 -4.64 -6.57 -0.11
CA ASN A 483 -4.04 -5.36 -0.69
C ASN A 483 -4.88 -4.76 -1.83
N LEU A 484 -5.82 -5.53 -2.37
CA LEU A 484 -6.64 -5.19 -3.54
C LEU A 484 -8.14 -5.10 -3.19
N ILE A 485 -8.48 -5.06 -1.90
CA ILE A 485 -9.81 -4.65 -1.44
C ILE A 485 -9.92 -3.13 -1.57
N ILE A 486 -10.92 -2.67 -2.30
CA ILE A 486 -11.23 -1.25 -2.48
C ILE A 486 -12.43 -0.89 -1.61
N ASN A 487 -12.34 0.23 -0.89
CA ASN A 487 -13.34 0.62 0.11
C ASN A 487 -14.61 1.25 -0.47
N SER A 488 -14.51 1.85 -1.65
CA SER A 488 -15.64 2.47 -2.33
C SER A 488 -15.38 2.52 -3.83
N GLU A 489 -16.44 2.43 -4.60
CA GLU A 489 -16.40 2.61 -6.05
C GLU A 489 -15.93 4.00 -6.49
N ASN A 490 -15.51 4.09 -7.75
CA ASN A 490 -15.18 5.36 -8.40
C ASN A 490 -16.48 6.15 -8.65
N VAL A 491 -16.51 7.43 -8.28
CA VAL A 491 -17.68 8.33 -8.45
C VAL A 491 -18.16 8.37 -9.90
N ALA A 492 -17.25 8.30 -10.88
CA ALA A 492 -17.61 8.28 -12.30
C ALA A 492 -18.44 7.05 -12.70
N ARG A 493 -18.31 5.93 -11.97
CA ARG A 493 -18.97 4.63 -12.25
C ARG A 493 -20.25 4.40 -11.46
N ARG A 494 -20.56 5.30 -10.53
CA ARG A 494 -21.66 5.16 -9.57
C ARG A 494 -23.00 4.95 -10.26
N ALA A 495 -23.31 5.79 -11.25
CA ALA A 495 -24.58 5.74 -11.97
C ALA A 495 -24.75 4.40 -12.72
N ALA A 496 -23.72 3.97 -13.46
CA ALA A 496 -23.75 2.70 -14.19
C ALA A 496 -23.86 1.49 -13.24
N THR A 497 -23.09 1.48 -12.15
CA THR A 497 -23.13 0.39 -11.16
C THR A 497 -24.49 0.33 -10.47
N LYS A 498 -25.07 1.47 -10.11
CA LYS A 498 -26.41 1.54 -9.52
C LYS A 498 -27.49 1.03 -10.48
N PHE A 499 -27.45 1.46 -11.74
CA PHE A 499 -28.35 0.98 -12.78
C PHE A 499 -28.31 -0.55 -12.92
N TRP A 500 -27.11 -1.13 -12.97
CA TRP A 500 -26.97 -2.59 -13.09
C TRP A 500 -27.34 -3.34 -11.80
N ALA A 501 -27.16 -2.74 -10.63
CA ALA A 501 -27.62 -3.33 -9.37
C ALA A 501 -29.15 -3.43 -9.36
N GLU A 502 -29.84 -2.38 -9.81
CA GLU A 502 -31.30 -2.36 -9.94
C GLU A 502 -31.77 -3.42 -10.96
N LYS A 503 -31.12 -3.53 -12.12
CA LYS A 503 -31.43 -4.56 -13.14
C LYS A 503 -31.25 -5.99 -12.61
N LEU A 504 -30.25 -6.23 -11.78
CA LEU A 504 -29.99 -7.53 -11.14
C LEU A 504 -30.85 -7.77 -9.90
N GLY A 505 -31.67 -6.78 -9.47
CA GLY A 505 -32.46 -6.87 -8.24
C GLY A 505 -31.61 -6.89 -6.96
N ILE A 506 -30.44 -6.28 -6.97
CA ILE A 506 -29.48 -6.22 -5.86
C ILE A 506 -29.57 -4.84 -5.20
N ARG A 507 -29.63 -4.77 -3.86
CA ARG A 507 -29.62 -3.48 -3.16
C ARG A 507 -28.26 -2.82 -3.33
N TYR A 508 -28.23 -1.73 -4.07
CA TYR A 508 -27.03 -0.95 -4.30
C TYR A 508 -26.49 -0.33 -3.00
N SER A 509 -25.17 -0.38 -2.80
CA SER A 509 -24.48 0.28 -1.69
C SER A 509 -23.19 0.93 -2.18
N SER A 510 -23.11 2.25 -2.04
CA SER A 510 -21.97 3.06 -2.49
C SER A 510 -20.72 2.92 -1.60
N SER A 511 -20.90 2.37 -0.39
CA SER A 511 -19.83 2.05 0.57
C SER A 511 -19.43 0.57 0.53
N ALA A 512 -20.01 -0.23 -0.37
CA ALA A 512 -19.64 -1.63 -0.52
C ALA A 512 -18.17 -1.76 -0.94
N LYS A 513 -17.45 -2.60 -0.20
CA LYS A 513 -16.08 -2.99 -0.56
C LYS A 513 -16.14 -3.95 -1.73
N PHE A 514 -15.10 -3.96 -2.58
CA PHE A 514 -15.00 -4.93 -3.67
C PHE A 514 -13.56 -5.36 -3.94
N CYS A 515 -13.39 -6.47 -4.65
CA CYS A 515 -12.10 -7.02 -5.03
C CYS A 515 -11.64 -6.45 -6.39
N ALA A 516 -10.61 -5.60 -6.40
CA ALA A 516 -10.03 -5.13 -7.65
C ALA A 516 -9.29 -6.26 -8.39
N GLY A 517 -9.68 -6.53 -9.63
CA GLY A 517 -9.14 -7.59 -10.47
C GLY A 517 -9.84 -8.94 -10.34
N THR A 518 -11.07 -9.00 -9.81
CA THR A 518 -12.06 -10.08 -10.03
C THR A 518 -11.59 -11.54 -9.82
N MET A 519 -10.64 -11.76 -8.91
CA MET A 519 -10.22 -13.09 -8.45
C MET A 519 -10.50 -13.25 -6.96
N PHE A 520 -11.34 -14.21 -6.61
CA PHE A 520 -11.85 -14.39 -5.26
C PHE A 520 -12.34 -15.82 -5.01
N MET A 521 -12.52 -16.16 -3.73
CA MET A 521 -13.42 -17.21 -3.29
C MET A 521 -14.70 -16.56 -2.79
N MET A 522 -15.88 -17.07 -3.15
CA MET A 522 -17.17 -16.51 -2.72
C MET A 522 -18.20 -17.61 -2.50
N ARG A 523 -19.16 -17.40 -1.59
CA ARG A 523 -20.29 -18.32 -1.44
C ARG A 523 -21.09 -18.40 -2.75
N ALA A 524 -21.47 -19.62 -3.15
CA ALA A 524 -22.14 -19.85 -4.42
C ALA A 524 -23.54 -19.19 -4.47
N ASP A 525 -24.28 -19.24 -3.37
CA ASP A 525 -25.65 -18.70 -3.27
C ASP A 525 -25.75 -17.19 -3.55
N LEU A 526 -24.67 -16.43 -3.31
CA LEU A 526 -24.60 -15.00 -3.62
C LEU A 526 -24.68 -14.70 -5.12
N LEU A 527 -24.39 -15.67 -5.98
CA LEU A 527 -24.46 -15.52 -7.43
C LEU A 527 -25.83 -15.83 -8.03
N TYR A 528 -26.84 -16.21 -7.24
CA TYR A 528 -28.14 -16.64 -7.78
C TYR A 528 -28.78 -15.58 -8.69
N LYS A 529 -28.85 -14.32 -8.23
CA LYS A 529 -29.36 -13.20 -9.04
C LYS A 529 -28.52 -12.92 -10.28
N PHE A 530 -27.21 -13.14 -10.20
CA PHE A 530 -26.27 -12.95 -11.31
C PHE A 530 -26.42 -14.05 -12.37
N GLN A 531 -26.56 -15.31 -11.94
CA GLN A 531 -26.77 -16.46 -12.80
C GLN A 531 -28.09 -16.35 -13.56
N ASN A 532 -29.18 -15.97 -12.88
CA ASN A 532 -30.51 -15.93 -13.49
C ASN A 532 -30.76 -14.72 -14.40
N TYR A 533 -29.87 -13.73 -14.39
CA TYR A 533 -30.00 -12.59 -15.30
C TYR A 533 -29.56 -12.98 -16.72
N PRO A 534 -30.41 -12.80 -17.74
CA PRO A 534 -30.15 -13.26 -19.11
C PRO A 534 -29.28 -12.26 -19.87
N PHE A 535 -27.98 -12.21 -19.54
CA PHE A 535 -27.05 -11.32 -20.25
C PHE A 535 -26.95 -11.67 -21.73
N LYS A 536 -27.00 -10.65 -22.58
CA LYS A 536 -26.72 -10.75 -24.01
C LYS A 536 -25.24 -10.51 -24.27
N SER A 537 -24.68 -11.16 -25.29
CA SER A 537 -23.30 -10.90 -25.73
C SER A 537 -23.07 -9.45 -26.18
N SER A 538 -24.14 -8.74 -26.54
CA SER A 538 -24.15 -7.30 -26.85
C SER A 538 -24.05 -6.39 -25.63
N ASP A 539 -24.39 -6.88 -24.43
CA ASP A 539 -24.27 -6.11 -23.19
C ASP A 539 -22.79 -5.94 -22.77
N PHE A 540 -21.92 -6.78 -23.33
CA PHE A 540 -20.49 -6.78 -23.09
C PHE A 540 -19.74 -6.33 -24.35
N ASP A 541 -18.89 -5.32 -24.19
CA ASP A 541 -18.12 -4.77 -25.30
C ASP A 541 -17.15 -5.79 -25.92
N ALA A 542 -16.97 -5.67 -27.23
CA ALA A 542 -16.16 -6.60 -28.03
C ALA A 542 -14.65 -6.45 -27.80
N VAL A 543 -14.17 -5.24 -27.51
CA VAL A 543 -12.80 -4.92 -27.08
C VAL A 543 -12.84 -3.51 -26.48
N SER A 544 -12.38 -3.29 -25.25
CA SER A 544 -12.10 -1.93 -24.79
C SER A 544 -10.64 -1.60 -25.10
N LYS A 545 -10.41 -0.45 -25.73
CA LYS A 545 -9.11 0.23 -25.68
C LYS A 545 -8.84 0.56 -24.20
N THR A 546 -7.60 0.38 -23.74
CA THR A 546 -7.18 0.65 -22.36
C THR A 546 -7.65 2.03 -21.91
N GLY A 547 -8.52 2.08 -20.89
CA GLY A 547 -8.98 3.34 -20.30
C GLY A 547 -10.50 3.47 -20.11
N ASP A 548 -11.30 2.60 -20.72
CA ASP A 548 -12.75 2.62 -20.47
C ASP A 548 -13.07 2.09 -19.06
N THR A 549 -13.45 3.01 -18.18
CA THR A 549 -13.82 2.68 -16.81
C THR A 549 -15.33 2.47 -16.65
N LEU A 550 -16.16 2.77 -17.65
CA LEU A 550 -17.62 2.79 -17.52
C LEU A 550 -18.31 1.51 -18.04
N SER A 551 -17.60 0.63 -18.73
CA SER A 551 -18.13 -0.65 -19.25
C SER A 551 -18.88 -1.49 -18.19
N LEU A 552 -19.81 -2.34 -18.66
CA LEU A 552 -20.53 -3.31 -17.81
C LEU A 552 -19.58 -4.20 -17.00
N ALA A 553 -18.49 -4.70 -17.61
CA ALA A 553 -17.54 -5.58 -16.93
C ALA A 553 -16.89 -4.92 -15.69
N HIS A 554 -16.54 -3.62 -15.78
CA HIS A 554 -16.00 -2.86 -14.64
C HIS A 554 -17.08 -2.53 -13.59
N SER A 555 -18.33 -2.32 -14.01
CA SER A 555 -19.46 -2.20 -13.08
C SER A 555 -19.70 -3.52 -12.33
N LEU A 556 -19.59 -4.66 -13.01
CA LEU A 556 -19.73 -6.00 -12.42
C LEU A 556 -18.59 -6.39 -11.49
N GLU A 557 -17.36 -5.92 -11.73
CA GLU A 557 -16.25 -6.06 -10.77
C GLU A 557 -16.64 -5.49 -9.38
N THR A 558 -17.28 -4.32 -9.38
CA THR A 558 -17.80 -3.70 -8.15
C THR A 558 -19.01 -4.46 -7.62
N MET A 559 -19.87 -4.95 -8.52
CA MET A 559 -21.11 -5.66 -8.19
C MET A 559 -20.90 -6.89 -7.32
N PHE A 560 -19.84 -7.68 -7.53
CA PHE A 560 -19.57 -8.84 -6.68
C PHE A 560 -19.40 -8.45 -5.20
N GLY A 561 -18.85 -7.28 -4.93
CA GLY A 561 -18.77 -6.73 -3.57
C GLY A 561 -20.12 -6.23 -3.05
N ILE A 562 -20.93 -5.63 -3.92
CA ILE A 562 -22.30 -5.20 -3.60
C ILE A 562 -23.20 -6.40 -3.27
N MET A 563 -23.08 -7.53 -3.97
CA MET A 563 -23.80 -8.77 -3.67
C MET A 563 -23.51 -9.29 -2.26
N VAL A 564 -22.26 -9.19 -1.82
CA VAL A 564 -21.86 -9.52 -0.44
C VAL A 564 -22.52 -8.56 0.55
N ALA A 565 -22.52 -7.26 0.25
CA ALA A 565 -23.13 -6.24 1.10
C ALA A 565 -24.67 -6.30 1.15
N ASP A 566 -25.35 -6.64 0.04
CA ASP A 566 -26.80 -6.86 -0.05
C ASP A 566 -27.27 -7.90 0.97
N ARG A 567 -26.46 -8.93 1.18
CA ARG A 567 -26.68 -10.00 2.17
C ARG A 567 -26.11 -9.69 3.55
N LYS A 568 -25.61 -8.48 3.78
CA LYS A 568 -24.96 -8.03 5.03
C LYS A 568 -23.78 -8.92 5.45
N LEU A 569 -23.07 -9.47 4.48
CA LEU A 569 -21.88 -10.30 4.71
C LEU A 569 -20.59 -9.48 4.55
N ASN A 570 -19.48 -10.07 4.95
CA ASN A 570 -18.16 -9.46 4.96
C ASN A 570 -17.26 -10.01 3.84
N ILE A 571 -16.42 -9.11 3.30
CA ILE A 571 -15.25 -9.49 2.48
C ILE A 571 -14.03 -9.60 3.40
N LEU A 572 -13.43 -10.77 3.45
CA LEU A 572 -12.20 -11.03 4.19
C LEU A 572 -10.96 -10.88 3.28
N GLY A 573 -9.99 -10.10 3.74
CA GLY A 573 -8.71 -9.95 3.06
C GLY A 573 -7.72 -11.07 3.40
N ALA A 574 -7.45 -11.95 2.43
CA ALA A 574 -6.38 -12.93 2.49
C ALA A 574 -5.00 -12.28 2.26
N ASP A 575 -4.00 -12.79 2.98
CA ASP A 575 -2.62 -12.30 2.93
C ASP A 575 -1.60 -13.44 2.82
N THR A 576 -0.45 -13.12 2.24
CA THR A 576 0.82 -13.86 2.30
C THR A 576 1.91 -12.99 2.94
N MET A 577 3.09 -13.56 3.23
CA MET A 577 4.22 -12.72 3.69
C MET A 577 4.64 -11.69 2.65
N ALA A 578 4.60 -12.04 1.36
CA ALA A 578 4.92 -11.11 0.28
C ALA A 578 3.96 -9.91 0.26
N THR A 579 2.65 -10.15 0.37
CA THR A 579 1.66 -9.06 0.38
C THR A 579 1.76 -8.19 1.63
N LYS A 580 2.06 -8.79 2.80
CA LYS A 580 2.34 -8.06 4.05
C LYS A 580 3.58 -7.19 3.93
N PHE A 581 4.67 -7.71 3.35
CA PHE A 581 5.92 -6.97 3.18
C PHE A 581 5.76 -5.79 2.22
N LYS A 582 5.05 -5.99 1.09
CA LYS A 582 4.71 -4.90 0.15
C LYS A 582 3.93 -3.78 0.83
N ARG A 583 2.90 -4.12 1.62
CA ARG A 583 2.10 -3.14 2.39
C ARG A 583 2.93 -2.43 3.46
N PHE A 584 3.84 -3.16 4.11
CA PHE A 584 4.77 -2.59 5.09
C PHE A 584 5.79 -1.65 4.45
N LYS A 585 6.33 -1.98 3.27
CA LYS A 585 7.22 -1.09 2.51
C LYS A 585 6.51 0.21 2.13
N ALA A 586 5.28 0.12 1.62
CA ALA A 586 4.44 1.27 1.34
C ALA A 586 4.24 2.16 2.59
N TYR A 587 3.93 1.54 3.73
CA TYR A 587 3.82 2.24 5.01
C TYR A 587 5.16 2.87 5.43
N LEU A 588 6.28 2.15 5.32
CA LEU A 588 7.60 2.67 5.69
C LEU A 588 8.03 3.82 4.81
N ASP A 589 7.70 3.80 3.52
CA ASP A 589 8.03 4.89 2.61
C ASP A 589 7.18 6.13 2.96
N GLU A 590 5.93 5.94 3.41
CA GLU A 590 5.09 7.00 3.99
C GLU A 590 5.62 7.48 5.36
N PHE A 591 6.13 6.58 6.20
CA PHE A 591 6.60 6.84 7.56
C PHE A 591 8.00 7.46 7.61
N LYS A 592 8.94 7.02 6.77
CA LYS A 592 10.25 7.65 6.58
C LYS A 592 10.11 9.10 6.10
N ARG A 593 9.07 9.39 5.32
CA ARG A 593 8.67 10.75 4.94
C ARG A 593 8.17 11.60 6.12
N LYS A 594 7.72 10.95 7.22
CA LYS A 594 7.13 11.58 8.41
C LYS A 594 8.06 11.63 9.65
N GLU A 595 9.04 10.71 9.80
CA GLU A 595 9.83 10.56 11.06
C GLU A 595 11.23 11.18 11.06
N LEU A 596 11.94 11.25 9.92
CA LEU A 596 13.28 11.88 9.84
C LEU A 596 13.28 13.39 10.17
N ILE A 597 12.10 13.99 10.34
CA ILE A 597 11.82 15.43 10.39
C ILE A 597 11.43 15.90 11.81
N LYS A 598 11.51 15.07 12.88
CA LYS A 598 11.07 15.51 14.24
C LYS A 598 12.19 15.85 15.24
N HIS A 599 13.20 15.00 15.45
CA HIS A 599 14.21 15.25 16.51
C HIS A 599 15.21 16.39 16.20
N LYS A 600 15.72 16.46 14.96
CA LYS A 600 16.59 17.59 14.54
C LYS A 600 15.83 18.93 14.51
N ASP A 601 14.51 18.88 14.35
CA ASP A 601 13.69 20.04 14.06
C ASP A 601 13.30 20.77 15.36
N ILE A 602 13.12 20.01 16.45
CA ILE A 602 13.01 20.58 17.80
C ILE A 602 14.30 21.33 18.16
N TYR A 603 15.48 20.80 17.80
CA TYR A 603 16.76 21.47 18.07
C TYR A 603 16.84 22.84 17.39
N TYR A 604 16.44 22.96 16.12
CA TYR A 604 16.42 24.24 15.40
C TYR A 604 15.44 25.25 16.01
N ILE A 605 14.25 24.80 16.44
CA ILE A 605 13.30 25.68 17.14
C ILE A 605 13.87 26.13 18.48
N ARG A 606 14.37 25.19 19.30
CA ARG A 606 14.83 25.44 20.67
C ARG A 606 16.01 26.40 20.75
N HIS A 607 16.91 26.37 19.76
CA HIS A 607 18.11 27.22 19.71
C HIS A 607 17.97 28.39 18.73
N SER A 608 16.78 28.59 18.16
CA SER A 608 16.53 29.77 17.34
C SER A 608 16.53 31.02 18.21
N LYS A 609 17.23 32.06 17.78
CA LYS A 609 17.19 33.39 18.43
C LYS A 609 15.81 34.06 18.37
N TYR A 610 14.86 33.45 17.66
CA TYR A 610 13.48 33.91 17.51
C TYR A 610 12.47 33.13 18.36
N PHE A 611 12.92 32.08 19.05
CA PHE A 611 12.12 31.31 19.99
C PHE A 611 12.48 31.69 21.43
N ASP A 612 11.54 32.25 22.18
CA ASP A 612 11.75 32.64 23.58
C ASP A 612 10.85 31.80 24.49
N LYS A 613 11.46 30.85 25.20
CA LYS A 613 10.76 29.92 26.10
C LYS A 613 9.97 30.63 27.19
N LYS A 614 10.53 31.66 27.84
CA LYS A 614 9.89 32.35 28.96
C LYS A 614 8.73 33.20 28.45
N TRP A 615 8.93 33.90 27.33
CA TRP A 615 7.87 34.67 26.67
C TRP A 615 6.73 33.75 26.19
N TYR A 616 7.07 32.61 25.57
CA TYR A 616 6.08 31.69 25.02
C TYR A 616 5.17 31.10 26.10
N LEU A 617 5.73 30.66 27.23
CA LEU A 617 4.95 30.17 28.37
C LEU A 617 4.12 31.27 29.05
N LYS A 618 4.65 32.50 29.13
CA LYS A 618 3.90 33.66 29.67
C LYS A 618 2.76 34.08 28.75
N LYS A 619 2.96 34.01 27.43
CA LYS A 619 1.96 34.41 26.42
C LYS A 619 0.89 33.34 26.23
N TYR A 620 1.22 32.07 26.45
CA TYR A 620 0.35 30.91 26.25
C TYR A 620 0.27 30.04 27.53
N PRO A 621 -0.55 30.46 28.52
CA PRO A 621 -0.64 29.78 29.82
C PRO A 621 -1.13 28.33 29.74
N ASP A 622 -1.94 27.99 28.74
CA ASP A 622 -2.43 26.64 28.47
C ASP A 622 -1.29 25.64 28.20
N VAL A 623 -0.17 26.11 27.62
CA VAL A 623 1.04 25.30 27.40
C VAL A 623 1.80 25.08 28.71
N ALA A 624 1.76 26.07 29.62
CA ALA A 624 2.40 25.97 30.93
C ALA A 624 1.67 24.96 31.84
N GLU A 625 0.33 25.00 31.84
CA GLU A 625 -0.52 24.06 32.58
C GLU A 625 -0.38 22.62 32.07
N ALA A 626 -0.26 22.44 30.75
CA ALA A 626 -0.06 21.14 30.12
C ALA A 626 1.33 20.52 30.39
N LYS A 627 2.26 21.24 31.03
CA LYS A 627 3.65 20.81 31.33
C LYS A 627 4.42 20.26 30.12
N MET A 628 4.06 20.67 28.89
CA MET A 628 4.71 20.25 27.65
C MET A 628 5.96 21.11 27.38
N ASP A 629 7.00 20.55 26.73
CA ASP A 629 8.15 21.34 26.29
C ASP A 629 7.71 22.43 25.27
N PRO A 630 7.98 23.72 25.52
CA PRO A 630 7.46 24.80 24.66
C PRO A 630 7.95 24.75 23.21
N ALA A 631 9.20 24.33 22.98
CA ALA A 631 9.74 24.21 21.63
C ALA A 631 9.11 23.04 20.87
N GLN A 632 8.88 21.91 21.56
CA GLN A 632 8.12 20.79 21.04
C GLN A 632 6.66 21.16 20.76
N HIS A 633 6.00 21.87 21.68
CA HIS A 633 4.64 22.36 21.49
C HIS A 633 4.56 23.26 20.25
N TYR A 634 5.46 24.25 20.15
CA TYR A 634 5.50 25.14 18.99
C TYR A 634 5.80 24.39 17.71
N LEU A 635 6.67 23.38 17.70
CA LEU A 635 6.99 22.57 16.52
C LEU A 635 5.78 21.79 15.99
N VAL A 636 4.97 21.22 16.90
CA VAL A 636 3.93 20.25 16.53
C VAL A 636 2.57 20.92 16.35
N PHE A 637 2.24 21.88 17.21
CA PHE A 637 0.92 22.48 17.35
C PHE A 637 0.95 24.00 17.19
N GLY A 638 1.84 24.68 17.91
CA GLY A 638 1.78 26.14 18.07
C GLY A 638 1.79 26.92 16.75
N TRP A 639 2.62 26.53 15.77
CA TRP A 639 2.64 27.21 14.48
C TRP A 639 1.36 26.99 13.63
N LYS A 640 0.69 25.84 13.78
CA LYS A 640 -0.58 25.54 13.08
C LYS A 640 -1.75 26.30 13.70
N GLU A 641 -1.66 26.54 15.00
CA GLU A 641 -2.56 27.41 15.75
C GLU A 641 -2.21 28.90 15.58
N ASN A 642 -1.28 29.21 14.67
CA ASN A 642 -0.81 30.57 14.38
C ASN A 642 -0.21 31.31 15.60
N ARG A 643 0.30 30.58 16.59
CA ARG A 643 1.04 31.14 17.73
C ARG A 643 2.40 31.64 17.26
N ASN A 644 2.97 32.62 17.95
CA ASN A 644 4.30 33.16 17.65
C ASN A 644 5.35 32.48 18.54
N PRO A 645 6.51 32.09 18.02
CA PRO A 645 7.57 31.42 18.79
C PRO A 645 8.27 32.35 19.79
N GLY A 646 8.19 33.66 19.59
CA GLY A 646 8.80 34.69 20.41
C GLY A 646 8.30 36.08 20.00
N PRO A 647 8.73 37.14 20.71
CA PRO A 647 8.19 38.50 20.50
C PRO A 647 8.57 39.13 19.14
N VAL A 648 9.59 38.57 18.47
CA VAL A 648 10.23 39.16 17.28
C VAL A 648 10.04 38.33 16.01
N PHE A 649 9.33 37.21 16.07
CA PHE A 649 9.02 36.40 14.90
C PHE A 649 7.52 36.13 14.84
N TYR A 650 6.91 36.51 13.72
CA TYR A 650 5.47 36.48 13.53
C TYR A 650 5.11 35.38 12.53
N THR A 651 4.58 34.27 13.03
CA THR A 651 4.23 33.06 12.25
C THR A 651 3.37 33.40 11.05
N GLU A 652 2.30 34.16 11.26
CA GLU A 652 1.39 34.57 10.19
C GLU A 652 2.08 35.42 9.11
N ARG A 653 2.93 36.36 9.53
CA ARG A 653 3.63 37.26 8.59
C ARG A 653 4.68 36.49 7.78
N TYR A 654 5.36 35.55 8.41
CA TYR A 654 6.30 34.69 7.71
C TYR A 654 5.61 33.85 6.64
N PHE A 655 4.41 33.33 6.93
CA PHE A 655 3.59 32.64 5.93
C PHE A 655 3.07 33.53 4.81
N GLN A 656 2.60 34.74 5.14
CA GLN A 656 2.14 35.70 4.13
C GLN A 656 3.26 36.06 3.15
N ARG A 657 4.51 36.17 3.62
CA ARG A 657 5.67 36.48 2.78
C ARG A 657 6.26 35.26 2.08
N ASN A 658 6.03 34.07 2.62
CA ASN A 658 6.52 32.79 2.09
C ASN A 658 5.36 31.80 1.89
N PRO A 659 4.45 32.04 0.91
CA PRO A 659 3.26 31.22 0.73
C PRO A 659 3.57 29.78 0.30
N ASP A 660 4.75 29.55 -0.27
CA ASP A 660 5.31 28.23 -0.56
C ASP A 660 5.49 27.39 0.72
N VAL A 661 5.97 28.02 1.80
CA VAL A 661 6.15 27.37 3.11
C VAL A 661 4.82 27.01 3.73
N PHE A 662 3.82 27.89 3.60
CA PHE A 662 2.45 27.63 4.05
C PHE A 662 1.77 26.51 3.25
N LYS A 663 1.87 26.54 1.91
CA LYS A 663 1.28 25.52 1.02
C LYS A 663 1.96 24.15 1.19
N ALA A 664 3.25 24.13 1.46
CA ALA A 664 3.99 22.92 1.81
C ALA A 664 3.68 22.42 3.23
N ASN A 665 2.85 23.15 3.99
CA ASN A 665 2.47 22.85 5.37
C ASN A 665 3.71 22.65 6.27
N MET A 666 4.70 23.55 6.12
CA MET A 666 5.95 23.52 6.86
C MET A 666 5.90 24.49 8.05
N ASN A 667 6.53 24.12 9.17
CA ASN A 667 6.68 25.02 10.31
C ASN A 667 7.52 26.25 9.89
N PRO A 668 7.04 27.48 10.14
CA PRO A 668 7.63 28.69 9.56
C PRO A 668 8.98 29.05 10.18
N LEU A 669 9.12 28.90 11.50
CA LEU A 669 10.39 29.18 12.15
C LEU A 669 11.44 28.11 11.82
N LEU A 670 11.01 26.85 11.78
CA LEU A 670 11.88 25.74 11.37
C LEU A 670 12.35 25.91 9.92
N HIS A 671 11.43 26.27 9.02
CA HIS A 671 11.77 26.56 7.64
C HIS A 671 12.77 27.72 7.55
N TYR A 672 12.55 28.80 8.31
CA TYR A 672 13.47 29.91 8.36
C TYR A 672 14.88 29.48 8.82
N GLU A 673 14.95 28.71 9.90
CA GLU A 673 16.23 28.26 10.47
C GLU A 673 16.99 27.27 9.58
N LYS A 674 16.29 26.47 8.78
CA LYS A 674 16.91 25.48 7.89
C LYS A 674 17.25 26.01 6.51
N TYR A 675 16.40 26.86 5.96
CA TYR A 675 16.47 27.27 4.56
C TYR A 675 16.39 28.79 4.45
N GLY A 676 15.36 29.40 5.05
CA GLY A 676 15.03 30.79 4.80
C GLY A 676 16.14 31.79 5.15
N LYS A 677 16.95 31.55 6.19
CA LYS A 677 18.07 32.44 6.54
C LYS A 677 19.23 32.38 5.54
N TYR A 678 19.43 31.24 4.88
CA TYR A 678 20.45 31.05 3.85
C TYR A 678 19.94 31.48 2.46
N GLU A 679 18.62 31.47 2.26
CA GLU A 679 17.93 32.02 1.09
C GLU A 679 17.67 33.53 1.20
N ASN A 680 18.22 34.22 2.22
CA ASN A 680 17.99 35.64 2.50
C ASN A 680 16.51 36.05 2.61
N ARG A 681 15.63 35.14 3.04
CA ARG A 681 14.21 35.45 3.26
C ARG A 681 14.06 36.38 4.46
N PRO A 682 13.27 37.47 4.37
CA PRO A 682 13.13 38.42 5.46
C PRO A 682 12.32 37.87 6.64
N LEU A 683 12.77 38.16 7.86
CA LEU A 683 12.17 37.78 9.16
C LEU A 683 11.02 38.68 9.62
N ALA A 684 11.03 39.93 9.13
CA ALA A 684 10.30 41.12 9.57
C ALA A 684 10.74 41.65 10.95
N PRO A 685 11.09 42.97 11.10
CA PRO A 685 10.19 44.07 10.73
C PRO A 685 10.83 45.32 10.05
N LYS A 686 10.03 46.01 9.24
CA LYS A 686 9.79 47.47 9.25
C LYS A 686 8.37 47.69 8.69
N LYS A 687 7.67 48.71 9.20
CA LYS A 687 6.27 49.07 8.87
C LYS A 687 5.90 48.66 7.44
N ILE A 688 4.94 47.74 7.31
CA ILE A 688 4.17 47.64 6.08
C ILE A 688 3.18 48.80 6.18
N GLU A 689 3.48 49.90 5.51
CA GLU A 689 2.39 50.61 4.84
C GLU A 689 1.67 49.55 4.03
N LYS A 690 0.44 49.22 4.43
CA LYS A 690 -0.40 48.27 3.72
C LYS A 690 -0.71 48.87 2.35
N LYS A 691 0.19 48.70 1.40
CA LYS A 691 -0.19 48.71 0.00
C LYS A 691 -0.94 47.41 -0.28
N PRO A 692 -2.15 47.47 -0.85
CA PRO A 692 -2.92 46.30 -1.23
C PRO A 692 -2.06 45.31 -2.03
N MET A 693 -2.24 44.02 -1.78
CA MET A 693 -1.62 42.97 -2.58
C MET A 693 -2.13 43.10 -4.03
N LYS A 694 -1.27 43.58 -4.94
CA LYS A 694 -1.58 43.76 -6.36
C LYS A 694 -1.70 42.38 -7.01
N ILE A 695 -2.91 42.04 -7.47
CA ILE A 695 -3.19 40.81 -8.20
C ILE A 695 -2.93 41.03 -9.69
N ASN A 696 -2.19 40.12 -10.32
CA ASN A 696 -1.98 40.10 -11.77
C ASN A 696 -3.21 39.49 -12.45
N TYR A 697 -4.24 40.31 -12.68
CA TYR A 697 -5.48 39.90 -13.35
C TYR A 697 -5.39 40.12 -14.87
N LYS A 698 -5.74 39.09 -15.65
CA LYS A 698 -5.72 39.12 -17.11
C LYS A 698 -7.10 38.78 -17.69
N THR A 699 -7.56 39.62 -18.60
CA THR A 699 -8.80 39.44 -19.37
C THR A 699 -8.54 38.69 -20.68
N TYR A 700 -9.60 38.26 -21.37
CA TYR A 700 -9.49 37.75 -22.74
C TYR A 700 -8.85 38.76 -23.69
N ASN A 701 -9.12 40.06 -23.49
CA ASN A 701 -8.48 41.11 -24.28
C ASN A 701 -6.97 41.18 -23.98
N ASN A 702 -6.56 41.09 -22.72
CA ASN A 702 -5.13 41.04 -22.39
C ASN A 702 -4.45 39.82 -23.02
N LEU A 703 -5.08 38.64 -22.94
CA LEU A 703 -4.57 37.41 -23.59
C LEU A 703 -4.36 37.62 -25.08
N ALA A 704 -5.35 38.17 -25.80
CA ALA A 704 -5.25 38.41 -27.23
C ALA A 704 -4.15 39.43 -27.58
N VAL A 705 -4.02 40.51 -26.80
CA VAL A 705 -2.96 41.52 -26.98
C VAL A 705 -1.59 40.92 -26.70
N ASP A 706 -1.42 40.22 -25.58
CA ASP A 706 -0.15 39.60 -25.18
C ASP A 706 0.31 38.57 -26.23
N ILE A 707 -0.61 37.81 -26.84
CA ILE A 707 -0.30 36.92 -27.96
C ILE A 707 0.15 37.71 -29.19
N LYS A 708 -0.63 38.70 -29.63
CA LYS A 708 -0.34 39.48 -30.85
C LYS A 708 1.00 40.23 -30.74
N SER A 709 1.29 40.82 -29.59
CA SER A 709 2.54 41.55 -29.34
C SER A 709 3.77 40.65 -29.29
N ASN A 710 3.60 39.35 -29.02
CA ASN A 710 4.70 38.38 -28.92
C ASN A 710 4.66 37.32 -30.03
N ILE A 711 3.85 37.51 -31.06
CA ILE A 711 3.60 36.49 -32.08
C ILE A 711 4.86 36.16 -32.90
N SER A 712 5.80 37.09 -33.00
CA SER A 712 7.11 36.92 -33.64
C SER A 712 8.03 35.95 -32.91
N LEU A 713 7.76 35.62 -31.64
CA LEU A 713 8.50 34.59 -30.90
C LEU A 713 8.11 33.17 -31.35
N LEU A 714 6.97 33.03 -32.02
CA LEU A 714 6.50 31.73 -32.51
C LEU A 714 7.20 31.39 -33.84
N PRO A 715 7.52 30.10 -34.09
CA PRO A 715 8.12 29.70 -35.36
C PRO A 715 7.15 29.94 -36.52
N SER A 716 7.63 30.51 -37.61
CA SER A 716 6.82 30.80 -38.81
C SER A 716 6.44 29.55 -39.62
N ASP A 717 7.21 28.46 -39.45
CA ASP A 717 7.11 27.16 -40.13
C ASP A 717 6.19 26.16 -39.40
N ILE A 718 5.30 26.61 -38.50
CA ILE A 718 4.30 25.73 -37.89
C ILE A 718 3.18 25.37 -38.89
N ASP A 719 2.75 24.12 -38.89
CA ASP A 719 1.71 23.61 -39.79
C ASP A 719 0.35 23.48 -39.10
N LEU A 720 0.36 23.18 -37.79
CA LEU A 720 -0.82 22.92 -36.97
C LEU A 720 -0.63 23.51 -35.56
N VAL A 721 -1.70 24.11 -35.03
CA VAL A 721 -1.77 24.55 -33.62
C VAL A 721 -2.66 23.58 -32.85
N VAL A 722 -2.10 22.98 -31.80
CA VAL A 722 -2.79 22.05 -30.90
C VAL A 722 -2.99 22.72 -29.55
N GLY A 723 -4.25 23.02 -29.22
CA GLY A 723 -4.61 23.58 -27.92
C GLY A 723 -4.79 22.50 -26.85
N ILE A 724 -4.28 22.73 -25.65
CA ILE A 724 -4.53 21.87 -24.48
C ILE A 724 -5.90 22.23 -23.87
N PRO A 725 -6.90 21.33 -23.88
CA PRO A 725 -8.22 21.68 -23.35
C PRO A 725 -8.22 21.87 -21.82
N ARG A 726 -9.01 22.81 -21.29
CA ARG A 726 -10.04 23.63 -21.95
C ARG A 726 -9.56 25.05 -22.30
N SER A 727 -8.80 25.70 -21.42
CA SER A 727 -8.41 27.11 -21.57
C SER A 727 -7.34 27.33 -22.64
N GLY A 728 -6.43 26.38 -22.86
CA GLY A 728 -5.44 26.40 -23.94
C GLY A 728 -6.02 26.39 -25.36
N MET A 729 -7.31 26.09 -25.53
CA MET A 729 -7.98 26.23 -26.83
C MET A 729 -8.14 27.69 -27.26
N ILE A 730 -8.32 28.61 -26.31
CA ILE A 730 -8.50 30.04 -26.59
C ILE A 730 -7.24 30.63 -27.25
N PRO A 731 -6.04 30.52 -26.66
CA PRO A 731 -4.83 31.00 -27.32
C PRO A 731 -4.52 30.21 -28.60
N ALA A 732 -4.87 28.92 -28.69
CA ALA A 732 -4.71 28.14 -29.91
C ALA A 732 -5.51 28.74 -31.08
N TYR A 733 -6.78 29.11 -30.87
CA TYR A 733 -7.58 29.77 -31.90
C TYR A 733 -7.11 31.19 -32.22
N VAL A 734 -6.70 31.97 -31.22
CA VAL A 734 -6.15 33.32 -31.47
C VAL A 734 -4.91 33.25 -32.36
N ILE A 735 -3.99 32.33 -32.07
CA ILE A 735 -2.77 32.11 -32.87
C ILE A 735 -3.11 31.53 -34.24
N GLY A 736 -3.98 30.51 -34.30
CA GLY A 736 -4.39 29.89 -35.56
C GLY A 736 -5.02 30.90 -36.51
N LEU A 737 -5.86 31.81 -36.01
CA LEU A 737 -6.42 32.90 -36.82
C LEU A 737 -5.36 33.92 -37.24
N ALA A 738 -4.47 34.32 -36.32
CA ALA A 738 -3.44 35.32 -36.61
C ALA A 738 -2.39 34.82 -37.60
N LEU A 739 -2.08 33.53 -37.61
CA LEU A 739 -1.10 32.89 -38.50
C LEU A 739 -1.74 32.14 -39.68
N ASN A 740 -3.07 32.17 -39.80
CA ASN A 740 -3.85 31.43 -40.79
C ASN A 740 -3.53 29.91 -40.83
N LYS A 741 -3.48 29.26 -39.65
CA LYS A 741 -3.14 27.84 -39.46
C LYS A 741 -4.34 27.01 -38.98
N LYS A 742 -4.32 25.71 -39.28
CA LYS A 742 -5.30 24.74 -38.76
C LYS A 742 -5.17 24.67 -37.22
N VAL A 743 -6.30 24.44 -36.56
CA VAL A 743 -6.38 24.31 -35.10
C VAL A 743 -7.17 23.06 -34.74
N CYS A 744 -6.65 22.27 -33.81
CA CYS A 744 -7.41 21.22 -33.13
C CYS A 744 -7.03 21.14 -31.65
N SER A 745 -7.80 20.38 -30.89
CA SER A 745 -7.49 20.07 -29.50
C SER A 745 -6.50 18.90 -29.39
N LEU A 746 -5.79 18.83 -28.26
CA LEU A 746 -4.88 17.70 -27.98
C LEU A 746 -5.56 16.32 -28.11
N PRO A 747 -6.77 16.08 -27.57
CA PRO A 747 -7.49 14.82 -27.80
C PRO A 747 -7.76 14.55 -29.28
N GLU A 748 -8.26 15.54 -30.03
CA GLU A 748 -8.51 15.40 -31.48
C GLU A 748 -7.23 15.01 -32.22
N PHE A 749 -6.13 15.71 -31.97
CA PHE A 749 -4.83 15.39 -32.54
C PHE A 749 -4.41 13.94 -32.27
N THR A 750 -4.49 13.50 -31.01
CA THR A 750 -4.11 12.12 -30.63
C THR A 750 -5.02 11.03 -31.22
N HIS A 751 -6.23 11.39 -31.68
CA HIS A 751 -7.14 10.51 -32.39
C HIS A 751 -7.04 10.65 -33.92
N GLY A 752 -6.05 11.40 -34.43
CA GLY A 752 -5.81 11.60 -35.86
C GLY A 752 -6.68 12.68 -36.51
N ILE A 753 -7.38 13.49 -35.73
CA ILE A 753 -8.18 14.62 -36.21
C ILE A 753 -7.30 15.88 -36.22
N LEU A 754 -6.94 16.35 -37.41
CA LEU A 754 -5.95 17.41 -37.62
C LEU A 754 -6.56 18.81 -37.83
N GLY A 755 -7.84 18.97 -37.48
CA GLY A 755 -8.57 20.24 -37.53
C GLY A 755 -9.09 20.62 -38.92
N ASN A 756 -10.08 21.51 -38.96
CA ASN A 756 -10.67 22.02 -40.19
C ASN A 756 -10.03 23.37 -40.57
N SER A 757 -9.66 23.53 -41.84
CA SER A 757 -9.61 24.85 -42.47
C SER A 757 -11.07 25.26 -42.71
N GLY A 758 -11.51 26.43 -42.25
CA GLY A 758 -12.85 26.92 -42.58
C GLY A 758 -13.08 27.04 -44.10
N VAL A 759 -14.17 27.68 -44.52
CA VAL A 759 -14.55 27.81 -45.95
C VAL A 759 -13.47 28.50 -46.82
N ARG A 760 -12.52 29.22 -46.22
CA ARG A 760 -11.38 29.84 -46.90
C ARG A 760 -10.18 28.88 -46.90
N LYS A 761 -9.58 28.66 -48.08
CA LYS A 761 -8.32 27.89 -48.20
C LYS A 761 -7.24 28.56 -47.34
N THR A 762 -6.82 27.88 -46.28
CA THR A 762 -5.60 28.25 -45.54
C THR A 762 -4.41 27.97 -46.45
N GLY A 763 -3.43 28.87 -46.55
CA GLY A 763 -2.16 28.61 -47.26
C GLY A 763 -1.25 27.60 -46.55
N SER A 764 -1.82 26.70 -45.75
CA SER A 764 -1.10 25.68 -45.00
C SER A 764 -0.83 24.48 -45.93
N SER A 765 0.41 23.98 -45.88
CA SER A 765 0.79 22.72 -46.52
C SER A 765 -0.18 21.62 -46.07
N ASP A 766 -0.66 20.79 -47.00
CA ASP A 766 -1.44 19.58 -46.64
C ASP A 766 -0.61 18.58 -45.83
N VAL A 767 0.72 18.71 -45.89
CA VAL A 767 1.66 17.90 -45.13
C VAL A 767 2.01 18.62 -43.82
N ILE A 768 1.53 18.05 -42.70
CA ILE A 768 1.83 18.52 -41.34
C ILE A 768 3.12 17.88 -40.85
N ARG A 769 4.13 18.68 -40.50
CA ARG A 769 5.41 18.24 -39.93
C ARG A 769 5.70 18.88 -38.58
N LYS A 770 5.41 20.18 -38.41
CA LYS A 770 5.72 20.92 -37.18
C LYS A 770 4.46 21.42 -36.48
N ILE A 771 4.35 21.12 -35.20
CA ILE A 771 3.13 21.32 -34.42
C ILE A 771 3.42 22.21 -33.21
N LEU A 772 2.68 23.30 -33.07
CA LEU A 772 2.69 24.16 -31.88
C LEU A 772 1.68 23.63 -30.87
N VAL A 773 2.15 23.14 -29.72
CA VAL A 773 1.30 22.70 -28.61
C VAL A 773 1.22 23.84 -27.60
N ILE A 774 0.01 24.34 -27.30
CA ILE A 774 -0.14 25.54 -26.48
C ILE A 774 -1.13 25.40 -25.32
N ASP A 775 -0.77 26.00 -24.19
CA ASP A 775 -1.66 26.24 -23.05
C ASP A 775 -1.80 27.74 -22.72
N ASP A 776 -2.86 28.12 -22.00
CA ASP A 776 -3.04 29.51 -21.56
C ASP A 776 -2.02 29.90 -20.49
N SER A 777 -1.68 28.98 -19.59
CA SER A 777 -0.66 29.23 -18.57
C SER A 777 0.03 27.99 -18.03
N VAL A 778 1.31 28.13 -17.68
CA VAL A 778 2.08 27.09 -16.97
C VAL A 778 2.51 27.62 -15.60
N ASN A 779 2.28 26.82 -14.56
CA ASN A 779 2.62 27.17 -13.16
C ASN A 779 3.71 26.27 -12.58
N THR A 780 3.47 24.96 -12.50
CA THR A 780 4.41 23.97 -11.95
C THR A 780 4.98 23.03 -13.02
N GLY A 781 4.64 23.24 -14.29
CA GLY A 781 5.06 22.36 -15.39
C GLY A 781 4.31 21.03 -15.52
N MET A 782 3.77 20.48 -14.43
CA MET A 782 3.20 19.13 -14.39
C MET A 782 2.22 18.80 -15.53
N ALA A 783 1.28 19.70 -15.85
CA ALA A 783 0.33 19.47 -16.95
C ALA A 783 1.03 19.42 -18.31
N MET A 784 1.99 20.33 -18.53
CA MET A 784 2.79 20.37 -19.76
C MET A 784 3.68 19.12 -19.91
N GLU A 785 4.27 18.62 -18.83
CA GLU A 785 5.06 17.37 -18.86
C GLU A 785 4.18 16.14 -19.16
N LEU A 786 2.97 16.06 -18.62
CA LEU A 786 2.02 15.00 -18.99
C LEU A 786 1.65 15.04 -20.48
N VAL A 787 1.48 16.25 -21.04
CA VAL A 787 1.21 16.44 -22.46
C VAL A 787 2.40 16.01 -23.32
N LYS A 788 3.64 16.35 -22.92
CA LYS A 788 4.86 15.86 -23.58
C LYS A 788 4.91 14.33 -23.60
N GLU A 789 4.69 13.68 -22.46
CA GLU A 789 4.63 12.22 -22.37
C GLU A 789 3.54 11.61 -23.26
N GLN A 790 2.36 12.24 -23.32
CA GLN A 790 1.26 11.80 -24.20
C GLN A 790 1.62 11.91 -25.69
N LEU A 791 2.48 12.86 -26.07
CA LEU A 791 2.88 13.12 -27.44
C LEU A 791 4.13 12.35 -27.88
N LYS A 792 4.90 11.74 -26.96
CA LYS A 792 6.07 10.90 -27.28
C LYS A 792 5.86 9.87 -28.40
N PRO A 793 4.73 9.12 -28.46
CA PRO A 793 4.51 8.16 -29.53
C PRO A 793 4.47 8.78 -30.95
N PHE A 794 4.29 10.09 -31.05
CA PHE A 794 4.14 10.84 -32.30
C PHE A 794 5.42 11.58 -32.72
N GLU A 795 6.46 11.61 -31.89
CA GLU A 795 7.72 12.35 -32.15
C GLU A 795 8.49 11.84 -33.37
N GLY A 796 8.31 10.56 -33.74
CA GLY A 796 8.89 10.00 -34.97
C GLY A 796 8.25 10.53 -36.26
N LYS A 797 7.08 11.17 -36.17
CA LYS A 797 6.30 11.68 -37.31
C LYS A 797 6.19 13.21 -37.32
N TYR A 798 6.16 13.84 -36.15
CA TYR A 798 5.96 15.28 -36.01
C TYR A 798 6.99 15.89 -35.07
N LYS A 799 7.38 17.14 -35.36
CA LYS A 799 8.20 17.97 -34.48
C LYS A 799 7.28 18.86 -33.63
N PHE A 800 7.35 18.71 -32.31
CA PHE A 800 6.56 19.51 -31.38
C PHE A 800 7.32 20.73 -30.88
N VAL A 801 6.61 21.84 -30.70
CA VAL A 801 7.06 23.05 -30.00
C VAL A 801 6.04 23.37 -28.92
N PHE A 802 6.47 23.38 -27.66
CA PHE A 802 5.62 23.60 -26.50
C PHE A 802 5.62 25.08 -26.11
N CYS A 803 4.44 25.67 -26.03
CA CYS A 803 4.26 27.09 -25.77
C CYS A 803 3.26 27.33 -24.63
N ALA A 804 3.48 28.39 -23.85
CA ALA A 804 2.47 28.92 -22.95
C ALA A 804 2.39 30.45 -23.09
N VAL A 805 1.17 30.99 -23.04
CA VAL A 805 1.02 32.45 -23.04
C VAL A 805 1.59 33.05 -21.75
N TYR A 806 1.29 32.44 -20.59
CA TYR A 806 1.75 32.94 -19.28
C TYR A 806 2.52 31.91 -18.46
N THR A 807 3.77 32.21 -18.10
CA THR A 807 4.55 31.41 -17.13
C THR A 807 4.66 32.14 -15.79
N SER A 808 4.62 31.43 -14.66
CA SER A 808 4.62 32.07 -13.32
C SER A 808 5.99 32.49 -12.79
N GLY A 809 7.07 32.13 -13.48
CA GLY A 809 8.43 32.21 -12.97
C GLY A 809 9.41 31.44 -13.86
N ALA A 810 10.71 31.64 -13.67
CA ALA A 810 11.76 30.96 -14.41
C ALA A 810 11.62 29.42 -14.37
N GLU A 811 11.20 28.85 -13.24
CA GLU A 811 10.98 27.41 -13.11
C GLU A 811 9.84 26.92 -14.01
N ALA A 812 8.73 27.66 -14.07
CA ALA A 812 7.61 27.34 -14.96
C ALA A 812 8.01 27.43 -16.44
N THR A 813 8.87 28.39 -16.77
CA THR A 813 9.39 28.60 -18.12
C THR A 813 10.21 27.41 -18.63
N LYS A 814 10.92 26.67 -17.77
CA LYS A 814 11.71 25.49 -18.17
C LYS A 814 10.88 24.37 -18.82
N HIS A 815 9.57 24.38 -18.59
CA HIS A 815 8.67 23.33 -19.08
C HIS A 815 8.11 23.61 -20.48
N VAL A 816 8.37 24.77 -21.05
CA VAL A 816 7.94 25.15 -22.40
C VAL A 816 9.16 25.58 -23.21
N ASP A 817 9.10 25.37 -24.52
CA ASP A 817 10.12 25.91 -25.44
C ASP A 817 9.95 27.43 -25.58
N ILE A 818 8.70 27.90 -25.51
CA ILE A 818 8.36 29.32 -25.66
C ILE A 818 7.40 29.77 -24.56
N ALA A 819 7.75 30.84 -23.86
CA ALA A 819 6.86 31.56 -22.96
C ALA A 819 6.65 32.98 -23.50
N LEU A 820 5.41 33.32 -23.86
CA LEU A 820 5.12 34.64 -24.45
C LEU A 820 5.21 35.77 -23.42
N GLN A 821 4.80 35.52 -22.18
CA GLN A 821 4.89 36.50 -21.11
C GLN A 821 5.12 35.86 -19.73
N LEU A 822 5.99 36.49 -18.94
CA LEU A 822 6.15 36.17 -17.53
C LEU A 822 5.05 36.87 -16.71
N LEU A 823 4.23 36.09 -16.00
CA LEU A 823 3.15 36.59 -15.16
C LEU A 823 3.27 36.00 -13.75
N PRO A 824 3.99 36.67 -12.82
CA PRO A 824 4.23 36.16 -11.48
C PRO A 824 2.97 36.00 -10.63
N GLN A 825 3.06 35.18 -9.58
CA GLN A 825 2.01 35.05 -8.57
C GLN A 825 1.94 36.30 -7.65
N PRO A 826 0.76 36.70 -7.13
CA PRO A 826 -0.55 36.10 -7.36
C PRO A 826 -1.15 36.52 -8.70
N ARG A 827 -1.64 35.56 -9.49
CA ARG A 827 -2.26 35.79 -10.80
C ARG A 827 -3.66 35.21 -10.90
N MET A 828 -4.50 35.83 -11.72
CA MET A 828 -5.89 35.45 -11.94
C MET A 828 -6.30 35.68 -13.39
N PHE A 829 -7.19 34.85 -13.90
CA PHE A 829 -7.67 34.96 -15.27
C PHE A 829 -9.20 35.08 -15.30
N GLN A 830 -9.72 35.92 -16.21
CA GLN A 830 -11.16 36.12 -16.41
C GLN A 830 -11.91 34.79 -16.62
N TRP A 831 -11.34 33.84 -17.36
CA TRP A 831 -11.99 32.57 -17.67
C TRP A 831 -12.04 31.54 -16.53
N ASN A 832 -11.35 31.78 -15.41
CA ASN A 832 -11.27 30.80 -14.33
C ASN A 832 -11.27 31.36 -12.90
N TYR A 833 -11.37 32.68 -12.69
CA TYR A 833 -11.27 33.25 -11.35
C TYR A 833 -12.31 32.69 -10.38
N LEU A 834 -13.53 32.42 -10.85
CA LEU A 834 -14.60 31.85 -10.04
C LEU A 834 -14.34 30.40 -9.57
N TYR A 835 -13.35 29.71 -10.14
CA TYR A 835 -12.96 28.34 -9.77
C TYR A 835 -11.62 28.27 -9.04
N HIS A 836 -10.99 29.42 -8.76
CA HIS A 836 -9.65 29.46 -8.16
C HIS A 836 -9.67 29.04 -6.68
N GLY A 837 -8.58 28.42 -6.21
CA GLY A 837 -8.51 27.86 -4.85
C GLY A 837 -8.68 28.86 -3.69
N PHE A 838 -8.44 30.15 -3.90
CA PHE A 838 -8.66 31.18 -2.87
C PHE A 838 -10.13 31.65 -2.79
N MET A 839 -11.00 31.20 -3.70
CA MET A 839 -12.43 31.53 -3.65
C MET A 839 -13.11 31.01 -2.37
N SER A 840 -12.49 30.07 -1.67
CA SER A 840 -12.90 29.61 -0.34
C SER A 840 -12.74 30.66 0.77
N SER A 841 -12.05 31.77 0.52
CA SER A 841 -11.97 32.91 1.44
C SER A 841 -12.44 34.23 0.84
N ALA A 842 -12.90 34.24 -0.42
CA ALA A 842 -13.42 35.44 -1.07
C ALA A 842 -14.79 35.87 -0.51
N CYS A 843 -15.10 37.16 -0.65
CA CYS A 843 -16.42 37.71 -0.38
C CYS A 843 -17.26 37.77 -1.65
N TYR A 844 -18.55 37.48 -1.55
CA TYR A 844 -19.50 37.54 -2.65
C TYR A 844 -20.69 38.39 -2.25
N ASP A 845 -21.14 39.26 -3.15
CA ASP A 845 -22.53 39.71 -3.07
C ASP A 845 -23.47 38.53 -3.40
N MET A 846 -24.73 38.66 -2.97
CA MET A 846 -25.77 37.69 -3.30
C MET A 846 -26.54 38.09 -4.55
N ASP A 847 -27.12 39.29 -4.54
CA ASP A 847 -27.94 39.80 -5.63
C ASP A 847 -27.03 40.30 -6.78
N GLY A 848 -27.38 39.95 -8.02
CA GLY A 848 -26.58 40.15 -9.22
C GLY A 848 -25.36 39.23 -9.38
N VAL A 849 -24.96 38.47 -8.36
CA VAL A 849 -23.83 37.51 -8.40
C VAL A 849 -24.30 36.06 -8.30
N LEU A 850 -24.92 35.68 -7.17
CA LEU A 850 -25.43 34.33 -6.93
C LEU A 850 -26.85 34.14 -7.47
N CYS A 851 -27.66 35.20 -7.46
CA CYS A 851 -29.00 35.23 -8.04
C CYS A 851 -29.27 36.58 -8.72
N VAL A 852 -30.34 36.67 -9.52
CA VAL A 852 -30.77 37.93 -10.15
C VAL A 852 -31.05 39.01 -9.10
N ASP A 853 -30.92 40.28 -9.49
CA ASP A 853 -31.38 41.41 -8.68
C ASP A 853 -32.92 41.48 -8.61
N PRO A 854 -33.50 41.97 -7.50
CA PRO A 854 -34.94 42.23 -7.42
C PRO A 854 -35.33 43.40 -8.34
N THR A 855 -36.48 43.29 -9.00
CA THR A 855 -37.08 44.43 -9.70
C THR A 855 -37.58 45.50 -8.71
N GLU A 856 -37.82 46.73 -9.18
CA GLU A 856 -38.37 47.81 -8.34
C GLU A 856 -39.69 47.42 -7.67
N LYS A 857 -40.56 46.70 -8.39
CA LYS A 857 -41.84 46.19 -7.88
C LYS A 857 -41.66 45.09 -6.82
N GLU A 858 -40.61 44.28 -6.95
CA GLU A 858 -40.29 43.24 -5.97
C GLU A 858 -39.57 43.79 -4.73
N ASN A 859 -38.92 44.95 -4.81
CA ASN A 859 -38.20 45.57 -3.69
C ASN A 859 -39.12 46.40 -2.76
N ASP A 860 -40.30 45.86 -2.46
CA ASP A 860 -41.36 46.46 -1.64
C ASP A 860 -41.12 46.35 -0.12
N ASP A 861 -40.10 45.58 0.29
CA ASP A 861 -39.84 45.17 1.68
C ASP A 861 -41.04 44.49 2.39
N GLY A 862 -41.93 43.91 1.58
CA GLY A 862 -43.15 43.26 2.00
C GLY A 862 -43.32 41.88 1.37
N LYS A 863 -44.55 41.56 0.95
CA LYS A 863 -44.89 40.22 0.44
C LYS A 863 -44.19 39.90 -0.87
N ASN A 864 -43.97 40.89 -1.75
CA ASN A 864 -43.31 40.64 -3.04
C ASN A 864 -41.82 40.39 -2.84
N TYR A 865 -41.17 41.14 -1.95
CA TYR A 865 -39.75 40.93 -1.63
C TYR A 865 -39.51 39.58 -0.98
N LEU A 866 -40.36 39.15 -0.05
CA LEU A 866 -40.28 37.82 0.56
C LEU A 866 -40.44 36.71 -0.49
N LYS A 867 -41.36 36.88 -1.44
CA LYS A 867 -41.55 35.95 -2.56
C LYS A 867 -40.31 35.89 -3.45
N PHE A 868 -39.70 37.03 -3.74
CA PHE A 868 -38.43 37.12 -4.46
C PHE A 868 -37.30 36.40 -3.73
N VAL A 869 -37.05 36.70 -2.45
CA VAL A 869 -35.95 36.10 -1.66
C VAL A 869 -36.01 34.56 -1.69
N LYS A 870 -37.21 33.98 -1.60
CA LYS A 870 -37.42 32.52 -1.64
C LYS A 870 -37.25 31.90 -3.02
N ASN A 871 -37.48 32.66 -4.09
CA ASN A 871 -37.59 32.13 -5.46
C ASN A 871 -36.67 32.79 -6.48
N ALA A 872 -35.72 33.62 -6.03
CA ALA A 872 -34.80 34.33 -6.89
C ALA A 872 -34.11 33.36 -7.85
N ARG A 873 -34.09 33.70 -9.14
CA ARG A 873 -33.49 32.85 -10.16
C ARG A 873 -31.98 32.80 -9.95
N PRO A 874 -31.35 31.61 -9.87
CA PRO A 874 -29.91 31.51 -9.69
C PRO A 874 -29.15 32.05 -10.91
N LEU A 875 -27.99 32.65 -10.64
CA LEU A 875 -26.99 33.06 -11.64
C LEU A 875 -25.76 32.16 -11.50
N PHE A 876 -24.65 32.67 -10.95
CA PHE A 876 -23.44 31.90 -10.77
C PHE A 876 -23.47 31.13 -9.45
N LEU A 877 -23.69 29.82 -9.50
CA LEU A 877 -23.65 28.95 -8.32
C LEU A 877 -22.27 28.30 -8.16
N PRO A 878 -21.52 28.61 -7.09
CA PRO A 878 -20.20 28.02 -6.89
C PRO A 878 -20.30 26.52 -6.62
N ASN A 879 -19.50 25.72 -7.32
CA ASN A 879 -19.44 24.26 -7.14
C ASN A 879 -18.53 23.80 -5.99
N ARG A 880 -18.06 24.74 -5.17
CA ARG A 880 -17.17 24.54 -4.01
C ARG A 880 -17.58 25.49 -2.88
N PRO A 881 -17.24 25.17 -1.61
CA PRO A 881 -17.50 26.10 -0.51
C PRO A 881 -16.78 27.45 -0.70
N ILE A 882 -17.52 28.54 -0.55
CA ILE A 882 -17.02 29.92 -0.61
C ILE A 882 -16.73 30.48 0.78
N GLY A 883 -16.02 31.60 0.83
CA GLY A 883 -15.72 32.30 2.09
C GLY A 883 -16.95 32.95 2.69
N TYR A 884 -17.28 34.13 2.18
CA TYR A 884 -18.23 35.03 2.81
C TYR A 884 -19.28 35.47 1.81
N ILE A 885 -20.53 35.52 2.26
CA ILE A 885 -21.59 36.22 1.53
C ILE A 885 -21.84 37.52 2.29
N VAL A 886 -21.77 38.65 1.59
CA VAL A 886 -21.98 39.99 2.14
C VAL A 886 -23.03 40.68 1.29
N THR A 887 -24.27 40.66 1.75
CA THR A 887 -25.43 41.14 1.00
C THR A 887 -26.16 42.27 1.73
N SER A 888 -26.78 43.17 0.98
CA SER A 888 -27.66 44.21 1.52
C SER A 888 -29.10 43.75 1.78
N ARG A 889 -29.39 42.44 1.70
CA ARG A 889 -30.66 41.89 2.22
C ARG A 889 -30.77 42.17 3.72
N LEU A 890 -31.99 42.46 4.19
CA LEU A 890 -32.23 42.75 5.61
C LEU A 890 -32.17 41.48 6.46
N GLU A 891 -31.67 41.60 7.69
CA GLU A 891 -31.55 40.46 8.62
C GLU A 891 -32.88 39.75 8.91
N LYS A 892 -34.01 40.46 8.84
CA LYS A 892 -35.34 39.86 9.00
C LYS A 892 -35.66 38.76 7.97
N TYR A 893 -34.94 38.70 6.83
CA TYR A 893 -35.07 37.68 5.79
C TYR A 893 -33.95 36.62 5.81
N ARG A 894 -33.19 36.53 6.90
CA ARG A 894 -32.08 35.58 7.02
C ARG A 894 -32.53 34.15 6.77
N LYS A 895 -33.62 33.73 7.40
CA LYS A 895 -34.14 32.37 7.29
C LYS A 895 -34.39 31.98 5.83
N GLU A 896 -35.11 32.81 5.10
CA GLU A 896 -35.45 32.57 3.69
C GLU A 896 -34.22 32.63 2.78
N THR A 897 -33.26 33.50 3.12
CA THR A 897 -31.99 33.62 2.39
C THR A 897 -31.14 32.36 2.56
N GLU A 898 -31.03 31.84 3.78
CA GLU A 898 -30.30 30.60 4.09
C GLU A 898 -31.00 29.36 3.51
N GLU A 899 -32.34 29.33 3.52
CA GLU A 899 -33.13 28.29 2.84
C GLU A 899 -32.87 28.29 1.33
N TRP A 900 -32.84 29.46 0.70
CA TRP A 900 -32.52 29.59 -0.73
C TRP A 900 -31.10 29.10 -1.05
N LEU A 901 -30.11 29.49 -0.23
CA LEU A 901 -28.72 29.07 -0.39
C LEU A 901 -28.58 27.54 -0.22
N SER A 902 -29.24 26.97 0.78
CA SER A 902 -29.27 25.54 1.04
C SER A 902 -29.92 24.77 -0.12
N LYS A 903 -31.07 25.24 -0.61
CA LYS A 903 -31.80 24.64 -1.74
C LYS A 903 -30.95 24.56 -3.01
N HIS A 904 -30.09 25.56 -3.24
CA HIS A 904 -29.21 25.61 -4.42
C HIS A 904 -27.80 25.06 -4.14
N GLY A 905 -27.57 24.44 -2.99
CA GLY A 905 -26.31 23.76 -2.66
C GLY A 905 -25.12 24.69 -2.40
N VAL A 906 -25.36 25.98 -2.13
CA VAL A 906 -24.30 26.96 -1.88
C VAL A 906 -23.77 26.80 -0.45
N LYS A 907 -22.50 26.42 -0.33
CA LYS A 907 -21.81 26.30 0.96
C LYS A 907 -20.93 27.52 1.20
N TYR A 908 -21.01 28.13 2.37
CA TYR A 908 -20.27 29.35 2.73
C TYR A 908 -19.79 29.28 4.18
N LYS A 909 -18.73 30.03 4.55
CA LYS A 909 -18.28 30.12 5.95
C LYS A 909 -19.18 31.01 6.79
N LYS A 910 -19.57 32.18 6.27
CA LYS A 910 -20.42 33.12 7.02
C LYS A 910 -21.22 34.04 6.10
N LEU A 911 -22.48 34.28 6.48
CA LEU A 911 -23.41 35.18 5.81
C LEU A 911 -23.57 36.46 6.64
N TYR A 912 -23.19 37.59 6.05
CA TYR A 912 -23.38 38.93 6.57
C TYR A 912 -24.53 39.61 5.81
N MET A 913 -25.54 40.03 6.57
CA MET A 913 -26.72 40.73 6.05
C MET A 913 -26.85 42.07 6.77
N TYR A 914 -27.63 42.99 6.19
CA TYR A 914 -27.78 44.33 6.72
C TYR A 914 -28.75 44.34 7.92
N ASN A 915 -28.28 44.79 9.07
CA ASN A 915 -29.07 44.89 10.31
C ASN A 915 -29.59 46.32 10.50
N GLY A 916 -30.68 46.66 9.82
CA GLY A 916 -31.36 47.97 9.87
C GLY A 916 -32.71 47.91 9.14
N THR A 917 -33.35 49.06 8.90
CA THR A 917 -34.66 49.14 8.23
C THR A 917 -34.54 49.27 6.72
N ALA A 918 -35.62 48.98 5.97
CA ALA A 918 -35.63 49.21 4.52
C ALA A 918 -35.54 50.69 4.16
N GLU A 919 -36.11 51.58 4.97
CA GLU A 919 -36.01 53.02 4.80
C GLU A 919 -34.56 53.49 4.98
N GLU A 920 -33.87 53.02 6.02
CA GLU A 920 -32.43 53.29 6.23
C GLU A 920 -31.59 52.76 5.07
N ARG A 921 -31.86 51.52 4.63
CA ARG A 921 -31.17 50.90 3.48
C ARG A 921 -31.34 51.71 2.19
N LYS A 922 -32.56 52.24 1.94
CA LYS A 922 -32.88 53.05 0.76
C LYS A 922 -32.32 54.48 0.88
N LYS A 923 -32.44 55.11 2.05
CA LYS A 923 -31.97 56.46 2.35
C LYS A 923 -30.44 56.57 2.35
N LEU A 924 -29.75 55.52 2.76
CA LEU A 924 -28.29 55.48 2.72
C LEU A 924 -27.77 55.43 1.29
N GLY A 925 -28.46 54.86 0.30
CA GLY A 925 -27.95 54.73 -1.09
C GLY A 925 -26.63 53.95 -1.23
N LEU A 926 -26.07 53.46 -0.12
CA LEU A 926 -24.70 52.99 0.02
C LEU A 926 -24.67 51.49 0.30
N HIS A 927 -25.26 50.69 -0.60
CA HIS A 927 -25.07 49.23 -0.62
C HIS A 927 -23.57 48.86 -0.53
N ALA A 928 -22.74 49.67 -1.19
CA ALA A 928 -21.30 49.53 -1.21
C ALA A 928 -20.61 49.80 0.15
N ASP A 929 -21.06 50.78 0.95
CA ASP A 929 -20.33 51.17 2.17
C ASP A 929 -20.53 50.15 3.29
N PHE A 930 -21.74 49.58 3.42
CA PHE A 930 -21.97 48.44 4.30
C PHE A 930 -21.09 47.24 3.91
N LYS A 931 -21.12 46.85 2.63
CA LYS A 931 -20.32 45.74 2.11
C LYS A 931 -18.83 45.99 2.32
N ALA A 932 -18.37 47.21 2.09
CA ALA A 932 -17.00 47.65 2.33
C ALA A 932 -16.62 47.57 3.81
N GLY A 933 -17.49 48.01 4.73
CA GLY A 933 -17.27 47.94 6.17
C GLY A 933 -17.02 46.50 6.65
N ILE A 934 -17.87 45.57 6.21
CA ILE A 934 -17.72 44.13 6.51
C ILE A 934 -16.44 43.57 5.84
N TYR A 935 -16.26 43.82 4.55
CA TYR A 935 -15.10 43.31 3.80
C TYR A 935 -13.76 43.82 4.36
N LYS A 936 -13.72 45.05 4.89
CA LYS A 936 -12.54 45.61 5.56
C LYS A 936 -12.19 44.86 6.85
N GLN A 937 -13.20 44.36 7.58
CA GLN A 937 -13.01 43.60 8.81
C GLN A 937 -12.55 42.15 8.56
N ILE A 938 -12.93 41.56 7.42
CA ILE A 938 -12.54 40.19 7.05
C ILE A 938 -11.08 40.19 6.59
N LYS A 939 -10.16 39.79 7.47
CA LYS A 939 -8.71 39.87 7.24
C LYS A 939 -8.16 38.81 6.28
N ASP A 940 -8.81 37.64 6.21
CA ASP A 940 -8.40 36.51 5.36
C ASP A 940 -9.00 36.55 3.95
N SER A 941 -9.83 37.55 3.65
CA SER A 941 -10.37 37.83 2.31
C SER A 941 -9.64 39.00 1.64
N ASN A 942 -9.15 38.73 0.43
CA ASN A 942 -8.42 39.68 -0.42
C ASN A 942 -9.09 39.96 -1.76
N VAL A 943 -10.26 39.35 -2.03
CA VAL A 943 -11.07 39.59 -3.24
C VAL A 943 -12.55 39.64 -2.84
N PHE A 944 -13.28 40.61 -3.39
CA PHE A 944 -14.75 40.70 -3.32
C PHE A 944 -15.33 40.57 -4.74
N ILE A 945 -16.40 39.80 -4.91
CA ILE A 945 -17.13 39.66 -6.18
C ILE A 945 -18.42 40.44 -6.09
N GLU A 946 -18.58 41.41 -6.98
CA GLU A 946 -19.70 42.35 -7.05
C GLU A 946 -20.25 42.37 -8.48
N SER A 947 -21.53 42.66 -8.67
CA SER A 947 -22.15 42.70 -10.01
C SER A 947 -22.22 44.13 -10.55
N ASN A 948 -22.36 45.13 -9.67
CA ASN A 948 -22.50 46.52 -10.07
C ASN A 948 -21.14 47.24 -10.17
N PRO A 949 -20.76 47.82 -11.32
CA PRO A 949 -19.47 48.50 -11.50
C PRO A 949 -19.23 49.68 -10.54
N GLY A 950 -20.29 50.45 -10.24
CA GLY A 950 -20.21 51.58 -9.30
C GLY A 950 -19.97 51.11 -7.87
N GLN A 951 -20.69 50.08 -7.43
CA GLN A 951 -20.46 49.47 -6.11
C GLN A 951 -19.08 48.82 -6.02
N ALA A 952 -18.66 48.10 -7.06
CA ALA A 952 -17.35 47.44 -7.10
C ALA A 952 -16.21 48.45 -6.93
N LYS A 953 -16.28 49.57 -7.66
CA LYS A 953 -15.33 50.68 -7.54
C LYS A 953 -15.33 51.29 -6.14
N ARG A 954 -16.52 51.62 -5.61
CA ARG A 954 -16.67 52.21 -4.27
C ARG A 954 -16.16 51.29 -3.15
N ILE A 955 -16.47 49.99 -3.21
CA ILE A 955 -15.97 49.00 -2.25
C ILE A 955 -14.44 48.93 -2.32
N ALA A 956 -13.86 48.90 -3.52
CA ALA A 956 -12.41 48.88 -3.69
C ALA A 956 -11.76 50.14 -3.06
N GLU A 957 -12.29 51.32 -3.36
CA GLU A 957 -11.81 52.61 -2.83
C GLU A 957 -11.84 52.68 -1.30
N LEU A 958 -12.94 52.25 -0.67
CA LEU A 958 -13.11 52.31 0.79
C LEU A 958 -12.29 51.26 1.55
N THR A 959 -12.14 50.07 0.95
CA THR A 959 -11.42 48.96 1.59
C THR A 959 -9.93 48.97 1.30
N LYS A 960 -9.50 49.65 0.22
CA LYS A 960 -8.16 49.53 -0.35
C LYS A 960 -7.81 48.06 -0.62
N LYS A 961 -8.79 47.28 -1.09
CA LYS A 961 -8.66 45.86 -1.46
C LYS A 961 -9.19 45.63 -2.88
N ASN A 962 -8.95 44.43 -3.40
CA ASN A 962 -9.36 44.03 -4.73
C ASN A 962 -10.86 43.71 -4.77
N VAL A 963 -11.55 44.20 -5.80
CA VAL A 963 -12.95 43.89 -6.10
C VAL A 963 -13.09 43.58 -7.58
N ILE A 964 -13.68 42.44 -7.92
CA ILE A 964 -13.97 42.05 -9.30
C ILE A 964 -15.45 42.31 -9.55
N CYS A 965 -15.72 43.08 -10.60
CA CYS A 965 -17.07 43.24 -11.10
C CYS A 965 -17.36 42.14 -12.12
N CYS A 966 -18.27 41.21 -11.83
CA CYS A 966 -18.57 40.10 -12.74
C CYS A 966 -19.43 40.50 -13.95
N LEU A 967 -20.02 41.70 -13.95
CA LEU A 967 -20.78 42.21 -15.10
C LEU A 967 -19.87 42.66 -16.25
N ASN A 968 -18.74 43.30 -15.92
CA ASN A 968 -17.79 43.81 -16.91
C ASN A 968 -16.39 43.17 -16.81
N ASP A 969 -16.27 42.13 -15.97
CA ASP A 969 -15.04 41.40 -15.66
C ASP A 969 -13.83 42.28 -15.30
N THR A 970 -14.06 43.47 -14.73
CA THR A 970 -13.01 44.43 -14.38
C THR A 970 -12.55 44.26 -12.94
N LEU A 971 -11.23 44.24 -12.74
CA LEU A 971 -10.62 44.32 -11.41
C LEU A 971 -10.47 45.78 -10.98
N TYR A 972 -11.24 46.19 -9.98
CA TYR A 972 -11.08 47.46 -9.28
C TYR A 972 -10.11 47.28 -8.11
N VAL A 973 -9.10 48.14 -8.05
CA VAL A 973 -8.10 48.18 -6.97
C VAL A 973 -8.23 49.53 -6.30
N GLY A 974 -8.47 49.55 -4.99
CA GLY A 974 -8.45 50.80 -4.24
C GLY A 974 -7.04 51.35 -4.19
N GLN A 975 -6.79 52.43 -4.91
CA GLN A 975 -5.53 53.19 -4.87
C GLN A 975 -5.39 53.94 -3.56
#